data_AF-A0A7S4G7Y6-F1
#
_entry.id   AF-A0A7S4G7Y6-F1
#
_cell.length_a   1.000
_cell.length_b   1.000
_cell.length_c   1.000
_cell.angle_alpha   90.00
_cell.angle_beta   90.00
_cell.angle_gamma   90.00
#
_symmetry.space_group_name_H-M   'P 1'
#
loop_
_entity.id
_entity.type
_entity.pdbx_description
1 polymer ?
#
loop_
_entity_poly.entity_id
_entity_poly.type
_entity_poly.pdbx_seq_one_letter_code
_entity_poly.pdbx_strand_id
1 'polypeptide(L)'
;MYAINPEAGFFGVAPGTSTKSNLSAMVTLEKNSIFTNVALTPDGDVWWEGMTKTPPAELTDWTGQPWTPGCGRKAAHPNSRYTTPASQCPVIDPAWEDPNGVPVCAILFGGRRPNLVPLVTEAYIWDQGVFMGSIIGSQLTAAAEGTVGQVRRDPFAMLPFCGYNMADYFGHWTHFREKLGFLSPKIFYVNWFRQDSTGRFIWPGFGENSRVLKWVCERVDGVGKARPTPLGYLPTHDALDTDGIDINPQDMLDLLSVDTEGWLQEITEIRKYYDQFGDRLPMALLQNAAALESRLHGGANVAPTQNEELLSWVEVMKQSLTPDDIHWCNGSDAEYQFLCDLLVQRGTFVRLNPENHPNSFVARSNPDDVVRHSKDVFVCAQSQQDVGPTNNWADPQLMKDKLSSLFQGSMKGRTMYIVPFCLGPLDCKLSKVGIQLTDSPYAVLGLRATTRMGYRVLNLLSKDQPFAKLVHSVGAPLAAGQQDVPWPCNPEKRLIVQFSDTAELWSYGSGYGANSIMSKACFALRLGSVMAKREKWLVSRCVIISVAPPTGAKYYMCLLLPSSCGKTGLAMMVPKIPGWKVTCVGDDIAWLYIGRDGRLYAINPENGFFDTATGRSTIRDTGIIETIKSNTIFSNVAVTGEGNVWWEGLTKDPPQQITDWQGKPWTPGSGTPAAFWNGRYLTPHSNCPCMDPDSEHPQGVPISAFVFGSRRTDTLPLVHEAYHWAAGTAIGATLSTLDAGQIKYDPYAMRSYCGIDIYDYIAQWDALRDELGYNLPKVFHMNYFREDADGHIMWPGYGENSRLLKWIWQRIDGSGKVARTPIGFVPPAQELDTKGLDLSPEVVTKLLKVDRDEWDAEVDRIRSFYRKLGKVPDSLEAELKAILTRFDTQMSACGIPFSDTSVPAGAYHTQAR
;
A
#
# COMPACT_ATOMS: atom_id res chain seq x y z
N MET A 1 7.57 9.45 -14.55
CA MET A 1 8.19 9.85 -15.84
C MET A 1 7.26 10.84 -16.52
N TYR A 2 7.78 11.89 -17.17
CA TYR A 2 6.97 12.83 -17.95
C TYR A 2 7.45 12.81 -19.40
N ALA A 3 6.53 13.02 -20.35
CA ALA A 3 6.82 13.08 -21.77
C ALA A 3 6.29 14.39 -22.38
N ILE A 4 7.03 14.93 -23.34
CA ILE A 4 6.61 16.03 -24.21
C ILE A 4 6.59 15.53 -25.65
N ASN A 5 5.70 16.07 -26.47
CA ASN A 5 5.79 15.90 -27.92
C ASN A 5 6.65 17.05 -28.50
N PRO A 6 7.82 16.77 -29.08
CA PRO A 6 8.63 17.83 -29.69
C PRO A 6 8.08 18.30 -31.05
N GLU A 7 7.11 17.60 -31.65
CA GLU A 7 6.53 17.93 -32.95
C GLU A 7 5.26 18.79 -32.82
N ALA A 8 5.17 19.86 -33.63
CA ALA A 8 3.98 20.71 -33.71
C ALA A 8 2.91 20.19 -34.70
N GLY A 9 3.20 19.10 -35.40
CA GLY A 9 2.38 18.54 -36.47
C GLY A 9 2.58 17.05 -36.62
N PHE A 10 1.86 16.44 -37.55
CA PHE A 10 2.02 15.05 -37.92
C PHE A 10 2.68 14.91 -39.28
N PHE A 11 3.53 13.90 -39.43
CA PHE A 11 4.08 13.45 -40.70
C PHE A 11 3.73 11.98 -40.93
N GLY A 12 2.86 11.70 -41.92
CA GLY A 12 2.25 10.38 -42.09
C GLY A 12 2.40 9.79 -43.48
N VAL A 13 2.08 8.49 -43.60
CA VAL A 13 1.96 7.78 -44.88
C VAL A 13 0.51 7.91 -45.36
N ALA A 14 0.31 8.37 -46.59
CA ALA A 14 -1.05 8.46 -47.14
C ALA A 14 -1.61 7.06 -47.47
N PRO A 15 -0.94 6.21 -48.30
CA PRO A 15 -1.45 4.89 -48.64
C PRO A 15 -1.69 4.01 -47.40
N GLY A 16 -2.90 3.44 -47.29
CA GLY A 16 -3.34 2.66 -46.13
C GLY A 16 -4.11 3.47 -45.07
N THR A 17 -4.11 4.79 -45.15
CA THR A 17 -4.92 5.69 -44.30
C THR A 17 -6.27 5.93 -44.97
N SER A 18 -7.37 5.77 -44.24
CA SER A 18 -8.75 5.91 -44.74
C SER A 18 -9.69 6.14 -43.58
N THR A 19 -10.94 6.53 -43.85
CA THR A 19 -11.95 6.66 -42.78
C THR A 19 -12.23 5.34 -42.06
N LYS A 20 -12.02 4.21 -42.74
CA LYS A 20 -12.14 2.87 -42.16
C LYS A 20 -10.96 2.52 -41.24
N SER A 21 -9.74 2.90 -41.60
CA SER A 21 -8.54 2.53 -40.82
C SER A 21 -8.23 3.54 -39.71
N ASN A 22 -8.44 4.83 -39.95
CA ASN A 22 -8.22 5.90 -38.97
C ASN A 22 -9.03 7.17 -39.33
N LEU A 23 -10.25 7.27 -38.80
CA LEU A 23 -11.12 8.43 -38.99
C LEU A 23 -10.48 9.74 -38.49
N SER A 24 -9.87 9.72 -37.30
CA SER A 24 -9.24 10.91 -36.71
C SER A 24 -8.14 11.45 -37.61
N ALA A 25 -7.32 10.57 -38.22
CA ALA A 25 -6.32 11.00 -39.19
C ALA A 25 -6.97 11.66 -40.40
N MET A 26 -8.02 11.08 -40.99
CA MET A 26 -8.70 11.69 -42.15
C MET A 26 -9.29 13.07 -41.82
N VAL A 27 -9.95 13.22 -40.66
CA VAL A 27 -10.50 14.52 -40.21
C VAL A 27 -9.38 15.55 -40.01
N THR A 28 -8.23 15.12 -39.48
CA THR A 28 -7.07 16.01 -39.29
C THR A 28 -6.53 16.56 -40.63
N LEU A 29 -6.73 15.82 -41.73
CA LEU A 29 -6.21 16.15 -43.06
C LEU A 29 -7.10 17.09 -43.88
N GLU A 30 -8.32 17.39 -43.41
CA GLU A 30 -9.33 18.16 -44.16
C GLU A 30 -8.90 19.60 -44.49
N LYS A 31 -7.93 20.17 -43.77
CA LYS A 31 -7.44 21.54 -44.00
C LYS A 31 -5.96 21.69 -43.65
N ASN A 32 -5.34 22.77 -44.13
CA ASN A 32 -3.94 23.15 -43.87
C ASN A 32 -2.92 22.01 -43.98
N SER A 33 -3.16 21.06 -44.89
CA SER A 33 -2.34 19.87 -45.07
C SER A 33 -1.56 19.96 -46.38
N ILE A 34 -0.32 19.46 -46.35
CA ILE A 34 0.53 19.36 -47.54
C ILE A 34 0.68 17.88 -47.87
N PHE A 35 0.40 17.51 -49.13
CA PHE A 35 0.51 16.14 -49.62
C PHE A 35 1.63 16.03 -50.66
N THR A 36 2.34 14.91 -50.64
CA THR A 36 3.45 14.64 -51.56
C THR A 36 3.24 13.29 -52.25
N ASN A 37 3.32 13.29 -53.58
CA ASN A 37 3.19 12.12 -54.45
C ASN A 37 1.82 11.40 -54.40
N VAL A 38 0.75 12.10 -54.03
CA VAL A 38 -0.64 11.59 -54.10
C VAL A 38 -1.27 11.83 -55.48
N ALA A 39 -2.37 11.15 -55.78
CA ALA A 39 -3.17 11.45 -56.97
C ALA A 39 -4.05 12.69 -56.73
N LEU A 40 -4.42 13.38 -57.80
CA LEU A 40 -5.37 14.49 -57.78
C LEU A 40 -6.69 14.10 -58.46
N THR A 41 -7.80 14.48 -57.85
CA THR A 41 -9.13 14.37 -58.46
C THR A 41 -9.40 15.55 -59.41
N PRO A 42 -10.39 15.45 -60.33
CA PRO A 42 -10.70 16.52 -61.27
C PRO A 42 -11.10 17.86 -60.62
N ASP A 43 -11.68 17.81 -59.42
CA ASP A 43 -12.05 18.97 -58.61
C ASP A 43 -10.91 19.50 -57.72
N GLY A 44 -9.71 18.92 -57.82
CA GLY A 44 -8.49 19.39 -57.16
C GLY A 44 -8.26 18.85 -55.74
N ASP A 45 -9.01 17.83 -55.33
CA ASP A 45 -8.79 17.09 -54.09
C ASP A 45 -7.73 15.98 -54.29
N VAL A 46 -7.35 15.29 -53.21
CA VAL A 46 -6.34 14.23 -53.21
C VAL A 46 -6.95 12.84 -53.12
N TRP A 47 -6.28 11.86 -53.71
CA TRP A 47 -6.65 10.45 -53.57
C TRP A 47 -5.43 9.54 -53.52
N TRP A 48 -5.57 8.40 -52.86
CA TRP A 48 -4.61 7.29 -52.89
C TRP A 48 -5.34 5.95 -52.74
N GLU A 49 -4.62 4.87 -53.04
CA GLU A 49 -5.19 3.53 -53.00
C GLU A 49 -5.75 3.17 -51.63
N GLY A 50 -7.02 2.75 -51.61
CA GLY A 50 -7.72 2.33 -50.40
C GLY A 50 -8.34 3.47 -49.58
N MET A 51 -8.19 4.74 -50.01
CA MET A 51 -8.85 5.87 -49.36
C MET A 51 -10.39 5.76 -49.41
N THR A 52 -10.92 5.31 -50.54
CA THR A 52 -12.35 5.07 -50.77
C THR A 52 -12.62 3.61 -51.17
N LYS A 53 -13.85 3.11 -50.94
CA LYS A 53 -14.25 1.75 -51.34
C LYS A 53 -14.21 1.57 -52.86
N THR A 54 -14.69 2.57 -53.59
CA THR A 54 -14.66 2.62 -55.05
C THR A 54 -13.70 3.72 -55.48
N PRO A 55 -12.67 3.42 -56.30
CA PRO A 55 -11.79 4.44 -56.85
C PRO A 55 -12.56 5.43 -57.73
N PRO A 56 -12.16 6.71 -57.78
CA PRO A 56 -12.69 7.68 -58.73
C PRO A 56 -12.53 7.20 -60.18
N ALA A 57 -13.46 7.60 -61.05
CA ALA A 57 -13.47 7.18 -62.46
C ALA A 57 -12.25 7.69 -63.24
N GLU A 58 -11.77 8.87 -62.88
CA GLU A 58 -10.60 9.53 -63.46
C GLU A 58 -9.84 10.29 -62.37
N LEU A 59 -8.51 10.30 -62.49
CA LEU A 59 -7.57 10.99 -61.62
C LEU A 59 -6.40 11.51 -62.47
N THR A 60 -5.61 12.40 -61.90
CA THR A 60 -4.22 12.63 -62.32
C THR A 60 -3.32 11.88 -61.34
N ASP A 61 -2.51 10.93 -61.81
CA ASP A 61 -1.58 10.21 -60.94
C ASP A 61 -0.47 11.12 -60.40
N TRP A 62 0.28 10.61 -59.43
CA TRP A 62 1.37 11.32 -58.76
C TRP A 62 2.51 11.79 -59.68
N THR A 63 2.57 11.31 -60.93
CA THR A 63 3.53 11.75 -61.95
C THR A 63 2.96 12.81 -62.90
N GLY A 64 1.70 13.22 -62.69
CA GLY A 64 1.00 14.19 -63.52
C GLY A 64 0.31 13.58 -64.75
N GLN A 65 0.17 12.26 -64.83
CA GLN A 65 -0.44 11.59 -65.99
C GLN A 65 -1.91 11.26 -65.72
N PRO A 66 -2.80 11.27 -66.74
CA PRO A 66 -4.15 10.77 -66.60
C PRO A 66 -4.18 9.32 -66.11
N TRP A 67 -5.09 9.03 -65.17
CA TRP A 67 -5.26 7.73 -64.55
C TRP A 67 -6.74 7.34 -64.50
N THR A 68 -7.03 6.09 -64.83
CA THR A 68 -8.36 5.48 -64.68
C THR A 68 -8.23 4.14 -63.97
N PRO A 69 -9.29 3.65 -63.32
CA PRO A 69 -9.33 2.29 -62.80
C PRO A 69 -9.00 1.28 -63.91
N GLY A 70 -7.94 0.50 -63.72
CA GLY A 70 -7.52 -0.53 -64.67
C GLY A 70 -6.44 -0.13 -65.68
N CYS A 71 -5.90 1.10 -65.63
CA CYS A 71 -4.79 1.52 -66.52
C CYS A 71 -3.44 0.81 -66.24
N GLY A 72 -3.39 -0.10 -65.27
CA GLY A 72 -2.20 -0.90 -64.92
C GLY A 72 -1.17 -0.20 -64.05
N ARG A 73 -1.38 1.07 -63.68
CA ARG A 73 -0.48 1.87 -62.82
C ARG A 73 -1.16 2.18 -61.48
N LYS A 74 -0.36 2.47 -60.44
CA LYS A 74 -0.86 3.06 -59.18
C LYS A 74 -1.08 4.57 -59.36
N ALA A 75 -2.15 5.09 -58.78
CA ALA A 75 -2.47 6.51 -58.81
C ALA A 75 -1.58 7.31 -57.83
N ALA A 76 -1.25 6.76 -56.65
CA ALA A 76 -0.32 7.37 -55.71
C ALA A 76 0.96 6.53 -55.55
N HIS A 77 2.06 7.19 -55.20
CA HIS A 77 3.31 6.48 -54.90
C HIS A 77 3.16 5.65 -53.60
N PRO A 78 3.74 4.44 -53.48
CA PRO A 78 3.64 3.64 -52.25
C PRO A 78 4.17 4.33 -50.98
N ASN A 79 5.08 5.29 -51.16
CA ASN A 79 5.65 6.11 -50.09
C ASN A 79 5.08 7.55 -50.08
N SER A 80 3.86 7.77 -50.57
CA SER A 80 3.23 9.11 -50.53
C SER A 80 3.02 9.56 -49.09
N ARG A 81 3.18 10.85 -48.85
CA ARG A 81 3.22 11.42 -47.49
C ARG A 81 2.26 12.59 -47.36
N TYR A 82 1.91 12.88 -46.12
CA TYR A 82 1.24 14.12 -45.76
C TYR A 82 1.91 14.75 -44.54
N THR A 83 1.76 16.07 -44.41
CA THR A 83 1.99 16.77 -43.15
C THR A 83 0.84 17.71 -42.83
N THR A 84 0.48 17.82 -41.55
CA THR A 84 -0.68 18.58 -41.07
C THR A 84 -0.46 19.06 -39.62
N PRO A 85 -0.98 20.24 -39.21
CA PRO A 85 -0.87 20.72 -37.83
C PRO A 85 -1.56 19.80 -36.81
N ALA A 86 -0.91 19.54 -35.68
CA ALA A 86 -1.44 18.63 -34.64
C ALA A 86 -2.68 19.19 -33.95
N SER A 87 -2.81 20.52 -33.89
CA SER A 87 -3.97 21.24 -33.34
C SER A 87 -5.28 20.98 -34.09
N GLN A 88 -5.23 20.35 -35.27
CA GLN A 88 -6.41 19.94 -36.03
C GLN A 88 -6.91 18.54 -35.68
N CYS A 89 -6.16 17.80 -34.88
CA CYS A 89 -6.52 16.45 -34.48
C CYS A 89 -7.72 16.50 -33.53
N PRO A 90 -8.86 15.86 -33.87
CA PRO A 90 -10.07 15.94 -33.05
C PRO A 90 -9.94 15.24 -31.70
N VAL A 91 -8.86 14.49 -31.48
CA VAL A 91 -8.59 13.70 -30.28
C VAL A 91 -7.25 14.06 -29.63
N ILE A 92 -6.70 15.25 -29.91
CA ILE A 92 -5.49 15.73 -29.24
C ILE A 92 -5.78 15.97 -27.75
N ASP A 93 -4.85 15.57 -26.88
CA ASP A 93 -4.97 15.82 -25.44
C ASP A 93 -4.86 17.33 -25.17
N PRO A 94 -5.72 17.96 -24.36
CA PRO A 94 -5.63 19.39 -24.05
C PRO A 94 -4.29 19.83 -23.44
N ALA A 95 -3.54 18.93 -22.81
CA ALA A 95 -2.24 19.17 -22.20
C ALA A 95 -1.04 18.86 -23.13
N TRP A 96 -1.26 18.60 -24.44
CA TRP A 96 -0.19 18.20 -25.36
C TRP A 96 0.95 19.23 -25.51
N GLU A 97 0.69 20.51 -25.26
CA GLU A 97 1.69 21.60 -25.23
C GLU A 97 2.09 22.02 -23.80
N ASP A 98 1.74 21.26 -22.76
CA ASP A 98 2.17 21.59 -21.39
C ASP A 98 3.71 21.57 -21.31
N PRO A 99 4.37 22.68 -20.95
CA PRO A 99 5.83 22.74 -20.86
C PRO A 99 6.41 21.81 -19.78
N ASN A 100 5.61 21.36 -18.82
CA ASN A 100 6.01 20.35 -17.83
C ASN A 100 5.88 18.92 -18.37
N GLY A 101 5.24 18.75 -19.53
CA GLY A 101 4.88 17.47 -20.12
C GLY A 101 3.75 16.75 -19.40
N VAL A 102 3.40 15.57 -19.91
CA VAL A 102 2.33 14.72 -19.37
C VAL A 102 2.91 13.50 -18.64
N PRO A 103 2.32 13.07 -17.52
CA PRO A 103 2.79 11.89 -16.81
C PRO A 103 2.55 10.62 -17.65
N VAL A 104 3.57 9.77 -17.74
CA VAL A 104 3.49 8.47 -18.46
C VAL A 104 3.23 7.37 -17.44
N CYS A 105 2.16 6.60 -17.63
CA CYS A 105 1.81 5.45 -16.78
C CYS A 105 2.03 4.09 -17.45
N ALA A 106 2.04 4.05 -18.79
CA ALA A 106 2.28 2.85 -19.58
C ALA A 106 3.18 3.14 -20.80
N ILE A 107 4.00 2.16 -21.18
CA ILE A 107 4.82 2.16 -22.38
C ILE A 107 4.46 0.91 -23.18
N LEU A 108 4.14 1.09 -24.46
CA LEU A 108 3.76 -0.01 -25.35
C LEU A 108 4.82 -0.19 -26.43
N PHE A 109 5.39 -1.38 -26.49
CA PHE A 109 6.26 -1.83 -27.56
C PHE A 109 5.46 -2.73 -28.49
N GLY A 110 5.60 -2.54 -29.81
CA GLY A 110 4.85 -3.32 -30.77
C GLY A 110 5.65 -3.62 -32.02
N GLY A 111 5.45 -4.81 -32.56
CA GLY A 111 6.08 -5.27 -33.81
C GLY A 111 5.09 -6.07 -34.65
N ARG A 112 5.34 -6.15 -35.95
CA ARG A 112 4.50 -6.94 -36.86
C ARG A 112 4.94 -8.40 -36.84
N ARG A 113 4.27 -9.21 -36.02
CA ARG A 113 4.56 -10.65 -35.86
C ARG A 113 3.28 -11.46 -36.16
N PRO A 114 3.17 -12.13 -37.32
CA PRO A 114 1.97 -12.93 -37.62
C PRO A 114 1.80 -14.09 -36.63
N ASN A 115 2.90 -14.62 -36.10
CA ASN A 115 2.94 -15.74 -35.17
C ASN A 115 3.73 -15.38 -33.89
N LEU A 116 3.74 -16.29 -32.91
CA LEU A 116 4.55 -16.28 -31.68
C LEU A 116 4.17 -15.26 -30.59
N VAL A 117 4.15 -13.97 -30.90
CA VAL A 117 3.93 -12.90 -29.90
C VAL A 117 2.43 -12.78 -29.60
N PRO A 118 1.95 -12.89 -28.34
CA PRO A 118 0.53 -12.73 -28.02
C PRO A 118 0.00 -11.34 -28.36
N LEU A 119 -1.33 -11.17 -28.38
CA LEU A 119 -1.98 -9.87 -28.67
C LEU A 119 -1.47 -8.74 -27.78
N VAL A 120 -1.34 -9.02 -26.48
CA VAL A 120 -0.76 -8.11 -25.49
C VAL A 120 -0.15 -8.91 -24.35
N THR A 121 0.97 -8.43 -23.81
CA THR A 121 1.65 -9.00 -22.64
C THR A 121 2.21 -7.86 -21.79
N GLU A 122 1.89 -7.82 -20.51
CA GLU A 122 2.51 -6.92 -19.54
C GLU A 122 3.79 -7.57 -18.99
N ALA A 123 4.88 -6.81 -18.94
CA ALA A 123 6.11 -7.24 -18.27
C ALA A 123 5.91 -7.35 -16.74
N TYR A 124 6.51 -8.35 -16.11
CA TYR A 124 6.53 -8.49 -14.65
C TYR A 124 7.25 -7.31 -13.98
N ILE A 125 8.33 -6.87 -14.61
CA ILE A 125 9.27 -5.89 -14.08
C ILE A 125 9.82 -5.01 -15.21
N TRP A 126 10.35 -3.82 -14.87
CA TRP A 126 10.91 -2.88 -15.84
C TRP A 126 11.99 -3.53 -16.72
N ASP A 127 12.97 -4.22 -16.13
CA ASP A 127 14.07 -4.84 -16.89
C ASP A 127 13.58 -5.89 -17.90
N GLN A 128 12.51 -6.62 -17.56
CA GLN A 128 11.88 -7.53 -18.50
C GLN A 128 11.21 -6.75 -19.62
N GLY A 129 10.58 -5.61 -19.33
CA GLY A 129 10.03 -4.71 -20.33
C GLY A 129 11.11 -4.09 -21.23
N VAL A 130 12.28 -3.74 -20.68
CA VAL A 130 13.46 -3.31 -21.45
C VAL A 130 13.94 -4.45 -22.35
N PHE A 131 13.98 -5.68 -21.83
CA PHE A 131 14.26 -6.87 -22.62
C PHE A 131 13.24 -7.09 -23.76
N MET A 132 11.94 -6.90 -23.51
CA MET A 132 10.91 -6.95 -24.56
C MET A 132 11.17 -5.87 -25.62
N GLY A 133 11.50 -4.66 -25.18
CA GLY A 133 11.86 -3.54 -26.04
C GLY A 133 13.09 -3.82 -26.92
N SER A 134 14.13 -4.41 -26.36
CA SER A 134 15.37 -4.70 -27.09
C SER A 134 15.24 -5.85 -28.10
N ILE A 135 14.20 -6.67 -28.00
CA ILE A 135 13.94 -7.78 -28.92
C ILE A 135 12.78 -7.52 -29.88
N ILE A 136 12.19 -6.30 -29.90
CA ILE A 136 11.14 -5.96 -30.86
C ILE A 136 11.62 -6.31 -32.26
N GLY A 137 10.75 -6.96 -33.02
CA GLY A 137 11.03 -7.32 -34.40
C GLY A 137 9.77 -7.33 -35.24
N SER A 138 9.95 -7.09 -36.53
CA SER A 138 8.89 -7.20 -37.53
C SER A 138 9.29 -8.19 -38.61
N GLN A 139 8.40 -9.11 -38.97
CA GLN A 139 8.61 -9.96 -40.12
C GLN A 139 8.47 -9.15 -41.40
N LEU A 140 9.46 -9.25 -42.29
CA LEU A 140 9.48 -8.50 -43.54
C LEU A 140 8.36 -8.97 -44.47
N THR A 141 7.50 -8.03 -44.89
CA THR A 141 6.56 -8.24 -45.99
C THR A 141 7.24 -7.99 -47.34
N ALA A 142 6.67 -8.52 -48.42
CA ALA A 142 7.18 -8.41 -49.80
C ALA A 142 7.48 -6.97 -50.31
N ALA A 143 7.08 -5.92 -49.57
CA ALA A 143 7.33 -4.52 -49.89
C ALA A 143 8.58 -3.91 -49.23
N ALA A 144 9.26 -4.61 -48.33
CA ALA A 144 10.50 -4.14 -47.69
C ALA A 144 11.71 -4.89 -48.26
N GLU A 145 12.80 -4.17 -48.58
CA GLU A 145 14.05 -4.78 -49.06
C GLU A 145 14.58 -5.79 -48.03
N GLY A 146 14.54 -7.08 -48.40
CA GLY A 146 15.05 -8.21 -47.62
C GLY A 146 14.35 -9.53 -47.95
N THR A 147 14.86 -10.64 -47.41
CA THR A 147 14.33 -11.98 -47.67
C THR A 147 13.00 -12.19 -46.92
N VAL A 148 11.92 -12.48 -47.66
CA VAL A 148 10.58 -12.75 -47.10
C VAL A 148 10.66 -13.83 -46.02
N GLY A 149 10.15 -13.55 -44.82
CA GLY A 149 10.10 -14.48 -43.69
C GLY A 149 11.14 -14.27 -42.58
N GLN A 150 12.21 -13.51 -42.82
CA GLN A 150 13.17 -13.16 -41.75
C GLN A 150 12.61 -12.07 -40.83
N VAL A 151 12.86 -12.23 -39.52
CA VAL A 151 12.55 -11.21 -38.50
C VAL A 151 13.63 -10.15 -38.52
N ARG A 152 13.27 -8.92 -38.91
CA ARG A 152 14.14 -7.75 -38.72
C ARG A 152 13.97 -7.26 -37.29
N ARG A 153 15.02 -7.29 -36.49
CA ARG A 153 15.05 -6.67 -35.16
C ARG A 153 15.11 -5.15 -35.30
N ASP A 154 14.27 -4.46 -34.55
CA ASP A 154 14.24 -3.01 -34.46
C ASP A 154 14.02 -2.62 -32.99
N PRO A 155 15.07 -2.77 -32.16
CA PRO A 155 14.95 -2.58 -30.73
C PRO A 155 14.39 -1.20 -30.39
N PHE A 156 13.36 -1.15 -29.55
CA PHE A 156 12.63 0.06 -29.16
C PHE A 156 12.07 0.88 -30.33
N ALA A 157 12.00 0.31 -31.55
CA ALA A 157 11.75 1.02 -32.80
C ALA A 157 12.74 2.18 -33.07
N MET A 158 13.97 2.06 -32.57
CA MET A 158 14.99 3.12 -32.59
C MET A 158 16.18 2.79 -33.48
N LEU A 159 16.26 1.61 -34.11
CA LEU A 159 17.43 1.23 -34.89
C LEU A 159 17.84 2.25 -35.98
N PRO A 160 16.93 2.80 -36.80
CA PRO A 160 17.31 3.79 -37.81
C PRO A 160 17.56 5.20 -37.23
N PHE A 161 17.19 5.45 -35.97
CA PHE A 161 17.21 6.78 -35.35
C PHE A 161 18.23 6.92 -34.21
N CYS A 162 18.78 5.81 -33.73
CA CYS A 162 19.72 5.81 -32.62
C CYS A 162 21.05 6.43 -33.03
N GLY A 163 21.33 7.64 -32.53
CA GLY A 163 22.55 8.39 -32.84
C GLY A 163 23.82 7.89 -32.16
N TYR A 164 23.75 6.79 -31.40
CA TYR A 164 24.88 6.19 -30.70
C TYR A 164 24.75 4.65 -30.65
N ASN A 165 25.72 3.96 -30.04
CA ASN A 165 25.73 2.50 -30.01
C ASN A 165 24.47 1.94 -29.34
N MET A 166 23.83 0.98 -29.99
CA MET A 166 22.56 0.42 -29.53
C MET A 166 22.69 -0.33 -28.19
N ALA A 167 23.84 -0.94 -27.88
CA ALA A 167 24.08 -1.58 -26.58
C ALA A 167 24.12 -0.54 -25.44
N ASP A 168 24.69 0.63 -25.70
CA ASP A 168 24.68 1.75 -24.76
C ASP A 168 23.24 2.30 -24.61
N TYR A 169 22.43 2.29 -25.67
CA TYR A 169 21.00 2.67 -25.62
C TYR A 169 20.20 1.68 -24.77
N PHE A 170 20.47 0.38 -24.86
CA PHE A 170 19.89 -0.62 -23.96
C PHE A 170 20.26 -0.33 -22.50
N GLY A 171 21.53 -0.03 -22.25
CA GLY A 171 22.00 0.37 -20.93
C GLY A 171 21.29 1.63 -20.43
N HIS A 172 21.01 2.60 -21.30
CA HIS A 172 20.29 3.82 -20.92
C HIS A 172 18.91 3.50 -20.33
N TRP A 173 18.18 2.57 -20.93
CA TRP A 173 16.87 2.13 -20.43
C TRP A 173 16.96 1.38 -19.09
N THR A 174 17.99 0.56 -18.89
CA THR A 174 18.20 -0.10 -17.59
C THR A 174 18.54 0.91 -16.49
N HIS A 175 19.36 1.92 -16.78
CA HIS A 175 19.68 2.99 -15.81
C HIS A 175 18.49 3.92 -15.51
N PHE A 176 17.57 4.10 -16.46
CA PHE A 176 16.36 4.90 -16.23
C PHE A 176 15.54 4.39 -15.03
N ARG A 177 15.53 3.08 -14.82
CA ARG A 177 14.88 2.44 -13.66
C ARG A 177 15.37 3.00 -12.34
N GLU A 178 16.67 3.17 -12.18
CA GLU A 178 17.29 3.64 -10.93
C GLU A 178 16.78 5.03 -10.53
N LYS A 179 16.45 5.87 -11.53
CA LYS A 179 15.88 7.21 -11.30
C LYS A 179 14.37 7.17 -11.11
N LEU A 180 13.68 6.28 -11.82
CA LEU A 180 12.22 6.22 -11.83
C LEU A 180 11.64 5.51 -10.60
N GLY A 181 12.38 4.56 -10.01
CA GLY A 181 11.88 3.77 -8.88
C GLY A 181 10.53 3.13 -9.22
N PHE A 182 9.52 3.42 -8.40
CA PHE A 182 8.19 2.83 -8.54
C PHE A 182 7.21 3.65 -9.36
N LEU A 183 7.60 4.88 -9.72
CA LEU A 183 6.94 5.68 -10.74
C LEU A 183 7.34 5.24 -12.16
N SER A 184 7.99 4.07 -12.28
CA SER A 184 8.26 3.45 -13.56
C SER A 184 6.94 3.06 -14.23
N PRO A 185 6.69 3.54 -15.46
CA PRO A 185 5.55 3.10 -16.25
C PRO A 185 5.53 1.58 -16.41
N LYS A 186 4.34 0.98 -16.43
CA LYS A 186 4.21 -0.43 -16.83
C LYS A 186 4.59 -0.57 -18.30
N ILE A 187 5.33 -1.64 -18.63
CA ILE A 187 5.73 -1.91 -20.01
C ILE A 187 4.88 -3.06 -20.56
N PHE A 188 4.37 -2.89 -21.77
CA PHE A 188 3.57 -3.87 -22.48
C PHE A 188 4.19 -4.17 -23.85
N TYR A 189 4.09 -5.43 -24.28
CA TYR A 189 4.39 -5.86 -25.63
C TYR A 189 3.08 -6.20 -26.34
N VAL A 190 2.72 -5.46 -27.38
CA VAL A 190 1.51 -5.62 -28.19
C VAL A 190 1.81 -6.17 -29.59
N ASN A 191 0.86 -6.91 -30.14
CA ASN A 191 0.94 -7.44 -31.50
C ASN A 191 -0.43 -7.51 -32.17
N TRP A 192 -0.76 -6.48 -32.95
CA TRP A 192 -2.03 -6.35 -33.67
C TRP A 192 -2.16 -7.25 -34.90
N PHE A 193 -1.08 -7.93 -35.28
CA PHE A 193 -0.95 -8.55 -36.60
C PHE A 193 -1.00 -10.08 -36.56
N ARG A 194 -1.55 -10.65 -35.48
CA ARG A 194 -1.69 -12.10 -35.35
C ARG A 194 -2.55 -12.69 -36.46
N GLN A 195 -2.08 -13.79 -37.02
CA GLN A 195 -2.75 -14.54 -38.07
C GLN A 195 -2.95 -15.99 -37.68
N ASP A 196 -3.98 -16.62 -38.23
CA ASP A 196 -4.14 -18.08 -38.19
C ASP A 196 -3.31 -18.77 -39.28
N SER A 197 -3.40 -20.10 -39.35
CA SER A 197 -2.71 -20.92 -40.34
C SER A 197 -3.11 -20.64 -41.80
N THR A 198 -4.23 -19.94 -42.03
CA THR A 198 -4.68 -19.53 -43.37
C THR A 198 -4.18 -18.14 -43.77
N GLY A 199 -3.49 -17.44 -42.86
CA GLY A 199 -3.04 -16.06 -43.04
C GLY A 199 -4.12 -15.02 -42.77
N ARG A 200 -5.28 -15.41 -42.25
CA ARG A 200 -6.35 -14.49 -41.82
C ARG A 200 -5.94 -13.83 -40.51
N PHE A 201 -6.10 -12.51 -40.42
CA PHE A 201 -5.93 -11.80 -39.15
C PHE A 201 -7.01 -12.22 -38.16
N ILE A 202 -6.59 -12.65 -36.97
CA ILE A 202 -7.49 -13.13 -35.91
C ILE A 202 -7.89 -12.04 -34.91
N TRP A 203 -7.28 -10.85 -35.03
CA TRP A 203 -7.73 -9.63 -34.34
C TRP A 203 -8.17 -8.59 -35.38
N PRO A 204 -9.32 -7.91 -35.18
CA PRO A 204 -9.83 -6.92 -36.15
C PRO A 204 -8.92 -5.69 -36.34
N GLY A 205 -8.12 -5.33 -35.34
CA GLY A 205 -7.13 -4.25 -35.41
C GLY A 205 -7.74 -2.83 -35.42
N PHE A 206 -6.93 -1.84 -35.84
CA PHE A 206 -7.33 -0.43 -35.99
C PHE A 206 -8.03 0.15 -34.75
N GLY A 207 -9.25 0.69 -34.89
CA GLY A 207 -10.02 1.28 -33.79
C GLY A 207 -10.34 0.29 -32.66
N GLU A 208 -10.43 -1.01 -32.97
CA GLU A 208 -10.69 -2.04 -31.96
C GLU A 208 -9.51 -2.25 -31.01
N ASN A 209 -8.30 -1.79 -31.37
CA ASN A 209 -7.14 -1.79 -30.46
C ASN A 209 -7.40 -0.97 -29.18
N SER A 210 -8.37 -0.04 -29.20
CA SER A 210 -8.83 0.68 -28.01
C SER A 210 -9.28 -0.25 -26.87
N ARG A 211 -9.79 -1.45 -27.18
CA ARG A 211 -10.17 -2.47 -26.18
C ARG A 211 -8.97 -3.04 -25.44
N VAL A 212 -7.86 -3.21 -26.15
CA VAL A 212 -6.58 -3.61 -25.54
C VAL A 212 -5.99 -2.46 -24.73
N LEU A 213 -6.10 -1.21 -25.21
CA LEU A 213 -5.69 -0.03 -24.45
C LEU A 213 -6.52 0.15 -23.16
N LYS A 214 -7.84 -0.11 -23.21
CA LYS A 214 -8.70 -0.16 -22.03
C LYS A 214 -8.18 -1.16 -21.00
N TRP A 215 -7.85 -2.38 -21.42
CA TRP A 215 -7.25 -3.37 -20.52
C TRP A 215 -5.90 -2.90 -19.96
N VAL A 216 -5.05 -2.25 -20.76
CA VAL A 216 -3.80 -1.64 -20.29
C VAL A 216 -4.06 -0.61 -19.18
N CYS A 217 -5.06 0.28 -19.35
CA CYS A 217 -5.47 1.22 -18.30
C CYS A 217 -5.95 0.49 -17.04
N GLU A 218 -6.79 -0.53 -17.18
CA GLU A 218 -7.26 -1.34 -16.04
C GLU A 218 -6.09 -2.04 -15.31
N ARG A 219 -5.06 -2.48 -16.03
CA ARG A 219 -3.84 -3.04 -15.44
C ARG A 219 -3.03 -1.99 -14.69
N VAL A 220 -2.95 -0.76 -15.21
CA VAL A 220 -2.33 0.39 -14.54
C VAL A 220 -3.08 0.72 -13.24
N ASP A 221 -4.41 0.71 -13.28
CA ASP A 221 -5.27 1.00 -12.14
C ASP A 221 -5.39 -0.16 -11.13
N GLY A 222 -4.84 -1.34 -11.47
CA GLY A 222 -4.81 -2.51 -10.60
C GLY A 222 -6.09 -3.33 -10.56
N VAL A 223 -7.02 -3.10 -11.50
CA VAL A 223 -8.31 -3.82 -11.59
C VAL A 223 -8.39 -4.80 -12.78
N GLY A 224 -7.45 -4.71 -13.72
CA GLY A 224 -7.46 -5.52 -14.94
C GLY A 224 -7.15 -7.00 -14.65
N LYS A 225 -8.03 -7.90 -15.11
CA LYS A 225 -7.84 -9.34 -14.96
C LYS A 225 -6.69 -9.84 -15.83
N ALA A 226 -5.77 -10.59 -15.23
CA ALA A 226 -4.63 -11.15 -15.94
C ALA A 226 -4.16 -12.48 -15.33
N ARG A 227 -3.52 -13.30 -16.15
CA ARG A 227 -2.90 -14.57 -15.75
C ARG A 227 -1.39 -14.52 -15.96
N PRO A 228 -0.58 -15.03 -15.01
CA PRO A 228 0.87 -15.12 -15.19
C PRO A 228 1.21 -16.18 -16.24
N THR A 229 2.26 -15.92 -17.02
CA THR A 229 2.84 -16.84 -18.01
C THR A 229 4.36 -16.71 -18.04
N PRO A 230 5.11 -17.60 -18.74
CA PRO A 230 6.55 -17.40 -18.92
C PRO A 230 6.93 -16.05 -19.54
N LEU A 231 6.06 -15.43 -20.34
CA LEU A 231 6.32 -14.15 -21.03
C LEU A 231 6.03 -12.92 -20.18
N GLY A 232 5.20 -13.03 -19.14
CA GLY A 232 4.60 -11.88 -18.45
C GLY A 232 3.15 -12.14 -18.09
N TYR A 233 2.40 -11.10 -17.75
CA TYR A 233 0.96 -11.20 -17.55
C TYR A 233 0.21 -11.06 -18.88
N LEU A 234 -0.67 -12.01 -19.17
CA LEU A 234 -1.59 -11.94 -20.31
C LEU A 234 -3.02 -11.70 -19.79
N PRO A 235 -3.91 -11.10 -20.59
CA PRO A 235 -5.34 -11.06 -20.29
C PRO A 235 -5.89 -12.46 -19.99
N THR A 236 -6.85 -12.57 -19.07
CA THR A 236 -7.72 -13.76 -19.02
C THR A 236 -8.64 -13.75 -20.25
N HIS A 237 -9.23 -14.90 -20.60
CA HIS A 237 -10.08 -15.02 -21.79
C HIS A 237 -11.31 -14.09 -21.76
N ASP A 238 -11.72 -13.64 -20.57
CA ASP A 238 -12.84 -12.75 -20.29
C ASP A 238 -12.40 -11.31 -19.94
N ALA A 239 -11.11 -10.98 -20.05
CA ALA A 239 -10.58 -9.68 -19.63
C ALA A 239 -10.73 -8.57 -20.69
N LEU A 240 -10.78 -8.94 -21.96
CA LEU A 240 -10.94 -7.98 -23.06
C LEU A 240 -12.43 -7.80 -23.35
N ASP A 241 -12.86 -6.55 -23.52
CA ASP A 241 -14.22 -6.23 -23.94
C ASP A 241 -14.44 -6.70 -25.39
N THR A 242 -15.35 -7.65 -25.59
CA THR A 242 -15.71 -8.19 -26.91
C THR A 242 -17.08 -7.73 -27.42
N ASP A 243 -17.74 -6.78 -26.74
CA ASP A 243 -19.07 -6.33 -27.10
C ASP A 243 -19.05 -5.64 -28.48
N GLY A 244 -19.88 -6.12 -29.40
CA GLY A 244 -20.01 -5.56 -30.74
C GLY A 244 -18.97 -6.01 -31.77
N ILE A 245 -18.08 -6.95 -31.43
CA ILE A 245 -17.17 -7.59 -32.40
C ILE A 245 -17.43 -9.09 -32.52
N ASP A 246 -17.33 -9.62 -33.73
CA ASP A 246 -17.45 -11.06 -34.00
C ASP A 246 -16.09 -11.73 -33.85
N ILE A 247 -15.75 -12.08 -32.62
CA ILE A 247 -14.54 -12.86 -32.29
C ILE A 247 -14.94 -14.20 -31.71
N ASN A 248 -14.53 -15.29 -32.38
CA ASN A 248 -14.86 -16.61 -31.90
C ASN A 248 -13.96 -16.99 -30.69
N PRO A 249 -14.41 -17.90 -29.80
CA PRO A 249 -13.64 -18.27 -28.61
C PRO A 249 -12.25 -18.85 -28.89
N GLN A 250 -12.07 -19.55 -30.02
CA GLN A 250 -10.78 -20.13 -30.39
C GLN A 250 -9.79 -19.05 -30.82
N ASP A 251 -10.21 -18.07 -31.62
CA ASP A 251 -9.39 -16.92 -32.02
C ASP A 251 -8.91 -16.16 -30.76
N MET A 252 -9.77 -16.00 -29.75
CA MET A 252 -9.40 -15.38 -28.47
C MET A 252 -8.37 -16.21 -27.69
N LEU A 253 -8.54 -17.53 -27.61
CA LEU A 253 -7.56 -18.41 -26.98
C LEU A 253 -6.21 -18.34 -27.68
N ASP A 254 -6.21 -18.32 -29.01
CA ASP A 254 -4.99 -18.26 -29.83
C ASP A 254 -4.28 -16.91 -29.69
N LEU A 255 -5.03 -15.80 -29.67
CA LEU A 255 -4.48 -14.46 -29.41
C LEU A 255 -3.77 -14.35 -28.06
N LEU A 256 -4.24 -15.12 -27.08
CA LEU A 256 -3.76 -15.10 -25.70
C LEU A 256 -2.92 -16.34 -25.35
N SER A 257 -2.47 -17.14 -26.32
CA SER A 257 -1.66 -18.34 -26.07
C SER A 257 -0.16 -18.04 -26.03
N VAL A 258 0.60 -18.92 -25.36
CA VAL A 258 2.07 -18.89 -25.34
C VAL A 258 2.57 -20.16 -26.03
N ASP A 259 3.24 -19.99 -27.17
CA ASP A 259 3.92 -21.07 -27.88
C ASP A 259 5.31 -21.31 -27.28
N THR A 260 5.39 -22.26 -26.34
CA THR A 260 6.62 -22.54 -25.60
C THR A 260 7.78 -22.95 -26.52
N GLU A 261 7.52 -23.84 -27.49
CA GLU A 261 8.55 -24.33 -28.41
C GLU A 261 9.05 -23.21 -29.32
N GLY A 262 8.13 -22.40 -29.88
CA GLY A 262 8.48 -21.25 -30.69
C GLY A 262 9.31 -20.21 -29.92
N TRP A 263 9.01 -19.99 -28.63
CA TRP A 263 9.77 -19.04 -27.81
C TRP A 263 11.16 -19.56 -27.44
N LEU A 264 11.33 -20.87 -27.22
CA LEU A 264 12.66 -21.47 -27.02
C LEU A 264 13.54 -21.32 -28.28
N GLN A 265 12.95 -21.46 -29.47
CA GLN A 265 13.65 -21.18 -30.74
C GLN A 265 13.99 -19.69 -30.86
N GLU A 266 13.04 -18.79 -30.55
CA GLU A 266 13.25 -17.34 -30.58
C GLU A 266 14.38 -16.89 -29.64
N ILE A 267 14.54 -17.52 -28.47
CA ILE A 267 15.65 -17.22 -27.53
C ILE A 267 17.00 -17.51 -28.15
N THR A 268 17.11 -18.58 -28.94
CA THR A 268 18.35 -18.90 -29.66
C THR A 268 18.69 -17.79 -30.67
N GLU A 269 17.69 -17.27 -31.39
CA GLU A 269 17.88 -16.14 -32.32
C GLU A 269 18.14 -14.81 -31.60
N ILE A 270 17.55 -14.58 -30.42
CA ILE A 270 17.85 -13.43 -29.57
C ILE A 270 19.30 -13.46 -29.12
N ARG A 271 19.82 -14.62 -28.70
CA ARG A 271 21.25 -14.77 -28.30
C ARG A 271 22.19 -14.47 -29.46
N LYS A 272 21.93 -15.03 -30.65
CA LYS A 272 22.70 -14.71 -31.87
C LYS A 272 22.67 -13.22 -32.23
N TYR A 273 21.52 -12.58 -32.02
CA TYR A 273 21.40 -11.13 -32.20
C TYR A 273 22.23 -10.35 -31.18
N TYR A 274 22.23 -10.81 -29.93
CA TYR A 274 22.98 -10.20 -28.83
C TYR A 274 24.49 -10.36 -28.94
N ASP A 275 24.99 -11.45 -29.53
CA ASP A 275 26.42 -11.66 -29.76
C ASP A 275 27.08 -10.54 -30.59
N GLN A 276 26.29 -9.84 -31.42
CA GLN A 276 26.74 -8.72 -32.26
C GLN A 276 27.25 -7.52 -31.43
N PHE A 277 26.84 -7.41 -30.17
CA PHE A 277 27.17 -6.29 -29.29
C PHE A 277 28.37 -6.57 -28.38
N GLY A 278 28.84 -7.83 -28.31
CA GLY A 278 29.98 -8.24 -27.48
C GLY A 278 29.87 -7.78 -26.02
N ASP A 279 31.00 -7.38 -25.43
CA ASP A 279 31.11 -6.98 -24.02
C ASP A 279 30.32 -5.72 -23.66
N ARG A 280 29.82 -4.97 -24.65
CA ARG A 280 29.00 -3.76 -24.41
C ARG A 280 27.55 -4.10 -24.09
N LEU A 281 27.09 -5.31 -24.40
CA LEU A 281 25.71 -5.70 -24.13
C LEU A 281 25.44 -5.67 -22.62
N PRO A 282 24.38 -4.99 -22.15
CA PRO A 282 24.03 -5.03 -20.75
C PRO A 282 23.73 -6.45 -20.29
N MET A 283 24.45 -6.92 -19.26
CA MET A 283 24.30 -8.26 -18.69
C MET A 283 22.84 -8.57 -18.29
N ALA A 284 22.10 -7.54 -17.86
CA ALA A 284 20.68 -7.63 -17.55
C ALA A 284 19.83 -8.23 -18.69
N LEU A 285 20.17 -7.97 -19.96
CA LEU A 285 19.43 -8.51 -21.10
C LEU A 285 19.70 -10.00 -21.32
N LEU A 286 20.96 -10.44 -21.17
CA LEU A 286 21.32 -11.86 -21.22
C LEU A 286 20.65 -12.65 -20.10
N GLN A 287 20.62 -12.07 -18.90
CA GLN A 287 19.95 -12.66 -17.73
C GLN A 287 18.44 -12.75 -17.94
N ASN A 288 17.79 -11.74 -18.53
CA ASN A 288 16.36 -11.81 -18.84
C ASN A 288 16.04 -12.88 -19.90
N ALA A 289 16.91 -13.06 -20.90
CA ALA A 289 16.78 -14.16 -21.87
C ALA A 289 16.88 -15.54 -21.19
N ALA A 290 17.88 -15.73 -20.31
CA ALA A 290 18.03 -16.97 -19.54
C ALA A 290 16.86 -17.22 -18.57
N ALA A 291 16.37 -16.17 -17.90
CA ALA A 291 15.22 -16.26 -17.02
C ALA A 291 13.94 -16.63 -17.78
N LEU A 292 13.76 -16.10 -19.00
CA LEU A 292 12.66 -16.50 -19.88
C LEU A 292 12.76 -17.97 -20.29
N GLU A 293 13.94 -18.43 -20.75
CA GLU A 293 14.19 -19.82 -21.13
C GLU A 293 13.85 -20.79 -20.01
N SER A 294 14.28 -20.48 -18.78
CA SER A 294 13.98 -21.31 -17.63
C SER A 294 12.49 -21.37 -17.30
N ARG A 295 11.77 -20.23 -17.36
CA ARG A 295 10.31 -20.21 -17.18
C ARG A 295 9.59 -21.05 -18.24
N LEU A 296 10.11 -21.09 -19.47
CA LEU A 296 9.53 -21.89 -20.57
C LEU A 296 9.75 -23.40 -20.40
N HIS A 297 10.85 -23.83 -19.78
CA HIS A 297 11.10 -25.24 -19.47
C HIS A 297 10.28 -25.80 -18.30
N GLY A 298 9.29 -25.05 -17.80
CA GLY A 298 8.53 -25.43 -16.61
C GLY A 298 9.38 -25.36 -15.34
N GLY A 299 10.49 -24.62 -15.37
CA GLY A 299 11.34 -24.36 -14.21
C GLY A 299 10.53 -23.66 -13.13
N ALA A 300 10.05 -24.45 -12.17
CA ALA A 300 9.81 -23.95 -10.83
C ALA A 300 11.10 -23.29 -10.34
N ASN A 301 11.00 -22.05 -9.85
CA ASN A 301 11.99 -21.44 -8.96
C ASN A 301 13.28 -20.84 -9.56
N VAL A 302 13.22 -20.09 -10.67
CA VAL A 302 14.24 -19.06 -10.90
C VAL A 302 13.93 -17.85 -10.05
N ALA A 303 14.89 -17.45 -9.22
CA ALA A 303 14.76 -16.26 -8.40
C ALA A 303 14.55 -15.01 -9.28
N PRO A 304 13.49 -14.21 -9.07
CA PRO A 304 13.14 -13.05 -9.88
C PRO A 304 13.95 -11.80 -9.47
N THR A 305 15.20 -11.98 -9.07
CA THR A 305 16.09 -10.93 -8.58
C THR A 305 17.54 -11.26 -8.89
N GLN A 306 18.37 -10.21 -8.98
CA GLN A 306 19.81 -10.31 -9.17
C GLN A 306 20.60 -9.87 -7.94
N ASN A 307 19.92 -9.54 -6.83
CA ASN A 307 20.58 -9.13 -5.61
C ASN A 307 21.32 -10.34 -5.00
N GLU A 308 22.65 -10.35 -5.15
CA GLU A 308 23.52 -11.46 -4.73
C GLU A 308 23.44 -11.74 -3.22
N GLU A 309 23.28 -10.70 -2.39
CA GLU A 309 23.13 -10.84 -0.95
C GLU A 309 21.84 -11.60 -0.61
N LEU A 310 20.71 -11.22 -1.22
CA LEU A 310 19.42 -11.89 -1.05
C LEU A 310 19.48 -13.34 -1.53
N LEU A 311 20.05 -13.60 -2.71
CA LEU A 311 20.18 -14.95 -3.24
C LEU A 311 21.03 -15.84 -2.33
N SER A 312 22.18 -15.34 -1.89
CA SER A 312 23.08 -16.06 -0.97
C SER A 312 22.39 -16.36 0.37
N TRP A 313 21.71 -15.37 0.94
CA TRP A 313 20.97 -15.55 2.19
C TRP A 313 19.83 -16.57 2.05
N VAL A 314 19.05 -16.52 0.96
CA VAL A 314 17.98 -17.50 0.70
C VAL A 314 18.54 -18.91 0.60
N GLU A 315 19.68 -19.12 -0.06
CA GLU A 315 20.31 -20.44 -0.17
C GLU A 315 20.81 -20.95 1.18
N VAL A 316 21.44 -20.09 2.00
CA VAL A 316 21.84 -20.44 3.38
C VAL A 316 20.60 -20.86 4.20
N MET A 317 19.52 -20.09 4.13
CA MET A 317 18.29 -20.39 4.87
C MET A 317 17.61 -21.65 4.36
N LYS A 318 17.60 -21.90 3.05
CA LYS A 318 17.08 -23.13 2.45
C LYS A 318 17.79 -24.36 3.02
N GLN A 319 19.12 -24.33 3.14
CA GLN A 319 19.90 -25.44 3.67
C GLN A 319 19.61 -25.71 5.16
N SER A 320 19.38 -24.67 5.95
CA SER A 320 19.03 -24.83 7.36
C SER A 320 17.57 -25.27 7.56
N LEU A 321 16.62 -24.63 6.89
CA LEU A 321 15.18 -24.85 7.06
C LEU A 321 14.69 -26.14 6.40
N THR A 322 15.42 -26.62 5.38
CA THR A 322 15.15 -27.81 4.56
C THR A 322 13.71 -27.90 4.01
N PRO A 323 13.20 -26.88 3.28
CA PRO A 323 11.89 -26.96 2.66
C PRO A 323 11.89 -27.94 1.47
N ASP A 324 10.72 -28.51 1.18
CA ASP A 324 10.53 -29.42 0.03
C ASP A 324 10.41 -28.64 -1.29
N ASP A 325 9.92 -27.39 -1.21
CA ASP A 325 9.76 -26.50 -2.36
C ASP A 325 10.01 -25.04 -1.97
N ILE A 326 10.22 -24.20 -2.97
CA ILE A 326 10.41 -22.76 -2.84
C ILE A 326 9.32 -22.04 -3.62
N HIS A 327 8.85 -20.88 -3.14
CA HIS A 327 7.92 -20.04 -3.89
C HIS A 327 8.29 -18.56 -3.73
N TRP A 328 8.64 -17.89 -4.82
CA TRP A 328 8.93 -16.45 -4.83
C TRP A 328 7.65 -15.64 -5.03
N CYS A 329 7.16 -15.01 -3.96
CA CYS A 329 5.90 -14.29 -3.98
C CYS A 329 5.92 -13.08 -4.91
N ASN A 330 4.97 -13.03 -5.84
CA ASN A 330 4.86 -11.97 -6.83
C ASN A 330 3.87 -10.87 -6.47
N GLY A 331 2.97 -11.10 -5.51
CA GLY A 331 1.98 -10.14 -5.03
C GLY A 331 0.71 -10.01 -5.88
N SER A 332 0.59 -10.76 -6.97
CA SER A 332 -0.55 -10.69 -7.90
C SER A 332 -1.86 -11.21 -7.29
N ASP A 333 -3.00 -10.82 -7.88
CA ASP A 333 -4.30 -11.36 -7.50
C ASP A 333 -4.43 -12.85 -7.81
N ALA A 334 -3.77 -13.34 -8.86
CA ALA A 334 -3.74 -14.76 -9.20
C ALA A 334 -3.02 -15.59 -8.12
N GLU A 335 -1.87 -15.09 -7.63
CA GLU A 335 -1.18 -15.70 -6.50
C GLU A 335 -2.03 -15.65 -5.22
N TYR A 336 -2.67 -14.51 -4.94
CA TYR A 336 -3.62 -14.39 -3.81
C TYR A 336 -4.72 -15.45 -3.90
N GLN A 337 -5.37 -15.58 -5.05
CA GLN A 337 -6.47 -16.53 -5.26
C GLN A 337 -6.00 -17.98 -5.09
N PHE A 338 -4.85 -18.33 -5.67
CA PHE A 338 -4.23 -19.65 -5.52
C PHE A 338 -3.98 -19.99 -4.05
N LEU A 339 -3.40 -19.06 -3.28
CA LEU A 339 -3.10 -19.28 -1.86
C LEU A 339 -4.37 -19.37 -1.00
N CYS A 340 -5.39 -18.57 -1.31
CA CYS A 340 -6.69 -18.66 -0.65
C CYS A 340 -7.36 -20.02 -0.92
N ASP A 341 -7.35 -20.49 -2.17
CA ASP A 341 -7.91 -21.79 -2.55
C ASP A 341 -7.16 -22.95 -1.89
N LEU A 342 -5.83 -22.85 -1.82
CA LEU A 342 -4.98 -23.79 -1.10
C LEU A 342 -5.35 -23.87 0.39
N LEU A 343 -5.58 -22.73 1.04
CA LEU A 343 -5.96 -22.67 2.45
C LEU A 343 -7.39 -23.18 2.70
N VAL A 344 -8.31 -23.01 1.75
CA VAL A 344 -9.64 -23.64 1.80
C VAL A 344 -9.51 -25.16 1.68
N GLN A 345 -8.72 -25.65 0.74
CA GLN A 345 -8.47 -27.09 0.56
C GLN A 345 -7.85 -27.73 1.80
N ARG A 346 -6.96 -27.01 2.51
CA ARG A 346 -6.34 -27.46 3.76
C ARG A 346 -7.25 -27.35 4.99
N GLY A 347 -8.44 -26.77 4.84
CA GLY A 347 -9.37 -26.53 5.94
C GLY A 347 -8.98 -25.39 6.87
N THR A 348 -7.90 -24.64 6.57
CA THR A 348 -7.52 -23.44 7.31
C THR A 348 -8.54 -22.33 7.12
N PHE A 349 -9.04 -22.17 5.88
CA PHE A 349 -10.03 -21.16 5.50
C PHE A 349 -11.41 -21.77 5.26
N VAL A 350 -12.42 -21.01 5.67
CA VAL A 350 -13.81 -21.16 5.23
C VAL A 350 -14.12 -19.98 4.31
N ARG A 351 -14.57 -20.26 3.08
CA ARG A 351 -15.04 -19.21 2.16
C ARG A 351 -16.40 -18.68 2.63
N LEU A 352 -16.54 -17.37 2.69
CA LEU A 352 -17.80 -16.71 3.04
C LEU A 352 -18.74 -16.61 1.83
N ASN A 353 -20.00 -16.29 2.10
CA ASN A 353 -20.99 -16.06 1.05
C ASN A 353 -20.57 -14.87 0.17
N PRO A 354 -20.34 -15.07 -1.14
CA PRO A 354 -19.82 -14.03 -2.02
C PRO A 354 -20.81 -12.89 -2.30
N GLU A 355 -22.12 -13.06 -2.03
CA GLU A 355 -23.10 -11.98 -2.19
C GLU A 355 -22.95 -10.90 -1.12
N ASN A 356 -22.63 -11.32 0.11
CA ASN A 356 -22.47 -10.41 1.25
C ASN A 356 -21.00 -10.07 1.53
N HIS A 357 -20.11 -11.03 1.26
CA HIS A 357 -18.67 -10.92 1.51
C HIS A 357 -17.84 -11.40 0.30
N PRO A 358 -17.82 -10.63 -0.82
CA PRO A 358 -17.07 -11.00 -2.01
C PRO A 358 -15.60 -11.24 -1.70
N ASN A 359 -15.07 -12.39 -2.13
CA ASN A 359 -13.66 -12.75 -1.99
C ASN A 359 -13.13 -12.68 -0.53
N SER A 360 -13.95 -13.10 0.44
CA SER A 360 -13.61 -13.06 1.87
C SER A 360 -13.63 -14.44 2.52
N PHE A 361 -12.84 -14.59 3.58
CA PHE A 361 -12.56 -15.89 4.21
C PHE A 361 -12.51 -15.78 5.74
N VAL A 362 -12.79 -16.87 6.43
CA VAL A 362 -12.57 -17.02 7.88
C VAL A 362 -11.50 -18.06 8.14
N ALA A 363 -10.43 -17.65 8.81
CA ALA A 363 -9.38 -18.49 9.34
C ALA A 363 -9.71 -18.93 10.77
N ARG A 364 -9.51 -20.21 11.08
CA ARG A 364 -9.64 -20.73 12.44
C ARG A 364 -8.28 -21.20 12.94
N SER A 365 -7.74 -20.50 13.95
CA SER A 365 -6.44 -20.84 14.52
C SER A 365 -6.53 -21.89 15.61
N ASN A 366 -5.38 -22.49 15.92
CA ASN A 366 -5.24 -23.35 17.08
C ASN A 366 -5.52 -22.54 18.37
N PRO A 367 -6.28 -23.05 19.35
CA PRO A 367 -6.58 -22.36 20.61
C PRO A 367 -5.36 -21.89 21.42
N ASP A 368 -4.21 -22.55 21.28
CA ASP A 368 -2.95 -22.19 21.95
C ASP A 368 -2.13 -21.13 21.17
N ASP A 369 -2.63 -20.71 20.01
CA ASP A 369 -2.01 -19.75 19.09
C ASP A 369 -3.05 -18.70 18.62
N VAL A 370 -3.54 -17.90 19.57
CA VAL A 370 -4.63 -16.91 19.37
C VAL A 370 -4.28 -15.48 19.81
N VAL A 371 -3.14 -15.29 20.47
CA VAL A 371 -2.66 -14.00 20.97
C VAL A 371 -1.13 -13.96 20.97
N ARG A 372 -0.57 -12.76 21.10
CA ARG A 372 0.84 -12.57 21.43
C ARG A 372 1.04 -12.65 22.93
N HIS A 373 2.03 -13.41 23.38
CA HIS A 373 2.45 -13.43 24.78
C HIS A 373 3.74 -12.66 24.94
N SER A 374 3.77 -11.67 25.83
CA SER A 374 4.93 -10.80 26.04
C SER A 374 6.17 -11.58 26.48
N LYS A 375 6.01 -12.67 27.25
CA LYS A 375 7.11 -13.54 27.70
C LYS A 375 7.88 -14.23 26.57
N ASP A 376 7.27 -14.36 25.39
CA ASP A 376 7.85 -15.04 24.23
C ASP A 376 8.55 -14.05 23.28
N VAL A 377 8.52 -12.74 23.60
CA VAL A 377 9.06 -11.67 22.76
C VAL A 377 10.36 -11.14 23.35
N PHE A 378 11.43 -11.11 22.55
CA PHE A 378 12.76 -10.65 22.98
C PHE A 378 13.33 -9.58 22.04
N VAL A 379 14.07 -8.64 22.63
CA VAL A 379 14.91 -7.67 21.91
C VAL A 379 16.36 -7.99 22.26
N CYS A 380 17.10 -8.49 21.27
CA CYS A 380 18.51 -8.82 21.37
C CYS A 380 19.33 -7.66 20.77
N ALA A 381 20.11 -7.00 21.63
CA ALA A 381 21.11 -6.00 21.25
C ALA A 381 22.40 -6.26 22.04
N GLN A 382 23.53 -5.79 21.54
CA GLN A 382 24.83 -5.94 22.25
C GLN A 382 24.79 -5.41 23.68
N SER A 383 24.12 -4.27 23.91
CA SER A 383 23.96 -3.66 25.23
C SER A 383 22.56 -3.93 25.77
N GLN A 384 22.47 -4.52 26.97
CA GLN A 384 21.20 -4.65 27.71
C GLN A 384 20.60 -3.28 28.05
N GLN A 385 21.43 -2.27 28.26
CA GLN A 385 20.97 -0.91 28.59
C GLN A 385 20.21 -0.28 27.42
N ASP A 386 20.63 -0.54 26.17
CA ASP A 386 19.99 0.01 24.98
C ASP A 386 18.56 -0.52 24.75
N VAL A 387 18.21 -1.65 25.38
CA VAL A 387 16.89 -2.27 25.32
C VAL A 387 15.96 -1.78 26.42
N GLY A 388 16.51 -1.35 27.56
CA GLY A 388 15.78 -0.73 28.66
C GLY A 388 14.85 -1.66 29.45
N PRO A 389 14.14 -1.10 30.45
CA PRO A 389 13.40 -1.87 31.46
C PRO A 389 12.03 -2.39 31.00
N THR A 390 11.56 -1.98 29.82
CA THR A 390 10.22 -2.35 29.31
C THR A 390 10.24 -3.56 28.37
N ASN A 391 11.44 -4.06 28.04
CA ASN A 391 11.66 -5.12 27.06
C ASN A 391 12.35 -6.33 27.70
N ASN A 392 12.09 -7.53 27.17
CA ASN A 392 12.87 -8.70 27.54
C ASN A 392 14.16 -8.72 26.71
N TRP A 393 15.30 -8.54 27.37
CA TRP A 393 16.61 -8.67 26.73
C TRP A 393 17.12 -10.11 26.81
N ALA A 394 17.84 -10.53 25.77
CA ALA A 394 18.66 -11.74 25.79
C ALA A 394 19.93 -11.51 24.99
N ASP A 395 21.00 -12.22 25.34
CA ASP A 395 22.27 -12.18 24.59
C ASP A 395 22.04 -12.56 23.11
N PRO A 396 22.46 -11.72 22.14
CA PRO A 396 22.20 -11.96 20.73
C PRO A 396 22.76 -13.28 20.21
N GLN A 397 23.98 -13.66 20.62
CA GLN A 397 24.62 -14.88 20.10
C GLN A 397 23.94 -16.12 20.66
N LEU A 398 23.70 -16.17 21.98
CA LEU A 398 23.01 -17.30 22.61
C LEU A 398 21.58 -17.47 22.06
N MET A 399 20.89 -16.37 21.76
CA MET A 399 19.55 -16.44 21.17
C MET A 399 19.60 -16.90 19.70
N LYS A 400 20.59 -16.46 18.91
CA LYS A 400 20.80 -16.97 17.53
C LYS A 400 21.09 -18.46 17.54
N ASP A 401 21.93 -18.95 18.43
CA ASP A 401 22.25 -20.39 18.53
C ASP A 401 20.99 -21.21 18.88
N LYS A 402 20.21 -20.73 19.87
CA LYS A 402 18.95 -21.35 20.27
C LYS A 402 17.95 -21.40 19.11
N LEU A 403 17.74 -20.29 18.40
CA LEU A 403 16.81 -20.24 17.28
C LEU A 403 17.28 -21.07 16.10
N SER A 404 18.58 -21.03 15.77
CA SER A 404 19.14 -21.82 14.68
C SER A 404 18.89 -23.32 14.88
N SER A 405 19.02 -23.80 16.12
CA SER A 405 18.65 -25.17 16.52
C SER A 405 17.17 -25.48 16.29
N LEU A 406 16.26 -24.53 16.58
CA LEU A 406 14.82 -24.69 16.35
C LEU A 406 14.44 -24.66 14.86
N PHE A 407 15.10 -23.80 14.08
CA PHE A 407 14.84 -23.62 12.65
C PHE A 407 15.38 -24.79 11.81
N GLN A 408 16.40 -25.49 12.30
CA GLN A 408 16.98 -26.62 11.58
C GLN A 408 15.93 -27.67 11.23
N GLY A 409 15.69 -27.86 9.94
CA GLY A 409 14.70 -28.80 9.40
C GLY A 409 13.23 -28.45 9.64
N SER A 410 12.94 -27.24 10.12
CA SER A 410 11.59 -26.83 10.54
C SER A 410 10.56 -26.74 9.40
N MET A 411 11.02 -26.60 8.15
CA MET A 411 10.17 -26.49 6.96
C MET A 411 10.08 -27.79 6.14
N LYS A 412 10.62 -28.91 6.64
CA LYS A 412 10.53 -30.21 5.96
C LYS A 412 9.07 -30.57 5.65
N GLY A 413 8.79 -31.00 4.42
CA GLY A 413 7.42 -31.28 3.96
C GLY A 413 6.59 -30.04 3.62
N ARG A 414 7.20 -28.84 3.59
CA ARG A 414 6.52 -27.56 3.34
C ARG A 414 7.24 -26.74 2.28
N THR A 415 6.48 -25.83 1.66
CA THR A 415 7.01 -24.79 0.77
C THR A 415 7.57 -23.63 1.59
N MET A 416 8.79 -23.18 1.28
CA MET A 416 9.32 -21.90 1.76
C MET A 416 8.92 -20.79 0.80
N TYR A 417 8.04 -19.90 1.25
CA TYR A 417 7.67 -18.68 0.57
C TYR A 417 8.70 -17.59 0.86
N ILE A 418 9.22 -16.95 -0.18
CA ILE A 418 10.02 -15.73 -0.10
C ILE A 418 9.09 -14.57 -0.39
N VAL A 419 8.88 -13.69 0.59
CA VAL A 419 7.92 -12.60 0.54
C VAL A 419 8.65 -11.26 0.60
N PRO A 420 8.94 -10.63 -0.55
CA PRO A 420 9.47 -9.27 -0.60
C PRO A 420 8.36 -8.27 -0.29
N PHE A 421 8.60 -7.36 0.67
CA PHE A 421 7.64 -6.31 0.99
C PHE A 421 8.30 -4.97 1.34
N CYS A 422 7.55 -3.90 1.19
CA CYS A 422 7.94 -2.54 1.54
C CYS A 422 6.98 -1.97 2.58
N LEU A 423 7.54 -1.42 3.66
CA LEU A 423 6.85 -0.58 4.63
C LEU A 423 7.02 0.88 4.20
N GLY A 424 5.90 1.57 4.05
CA GLY A 424 5.79 2.94 3.53
C GLY A 424 5.40 3.00 2.06
N PRO A 425 4.92 4.17 1.60
CA PRO A 425 4.74 4.41 0.18
C PRO A 425 6.04 4.14 -0.54
N LEU A 426 5.92 3.47 -1.66
CA LEU A 426 7.04 2.89 -2.37
C LEU A 426 8.19 3.94 -2.60
N ASP A 427 7.93 5.11 -3.18
CA ASP A 427 8.95 6.15 -3.41
C ASP A 427 9.30 7.03 -2.19
N CYS A 428 8.89 6.67 -0.97
CA CYS A 428 9.18 7.45 0.22
C CYS A 428 10.60 7.21 0.75
N LYS A 429 11.29 8.27 1.16
CA LYS A 429 12.63 8.19 1.76
C LYS A 429 12.68 7.44 3.09
N LEU A 430 11.57 7.39 3.82
CA LEU A 430 11.46 6.63 5.05
C LEU A 430 11.21 5.15 4.79
N SER A 431 10.81 4.76 3.58
CA SER A 431 10.39 3.39 3.31
C SER A 431 11.49 2.38 3.54
N LYS A 432 11.10 1.23 4.08
CA LYS A 432 12.01 0.13 4.41
C LYS A 432 11.57 -1.13 3.72
N VAL A 433 12.53 -1.77 3.05
CA VAL A 433 12.34 -3.09 2.43
C VAL A 433 12.61 -4.17 3.46
N GLY A 434 11.72 -5.15 3.53
CA GLY A 434 11.91 -6.39 4.26
C GLY A 434 11.69 -7.59 3.35
N ILE A 435 12.44 -8.66 3.60
CA ILE A 435 12.20 -9.96 2.98
C ILE A 435 11.85 -10.93 4.09
N GLN A 436 10.64 -11.50 4.03
CA GLN A 436 10.22 -12.54 4.97
C GLN A 436 10.25 -13.92 4.31
N LEU A 437 11.00 -14.85 4.90
CA LEU A 437 10.93 -16.27 4.60
C LEU A 437 9.89 -16.92 5.50
N THR A 438 8.95 -17.68 4.93
CA THR A 438 7.90 -18.33 5.73
C THR A 438 7.40 -19.63 5.11
N ASP A 439 6.98 -20.58 5.94
CA ASP A 439 6.25 -21.80 5.55
C ASP A 439 4.71 -21.67 5.66
N SER A 440 4.19 -20.45 5.92
CA SER A 440 2.77 -20.19 6.17
C SER A 440 2.15 -19.35 5.06
N PRO A 441 1.28 -19.91 4.20
CA PRO A 441 0.56 -19.14 3.20
C PRO A 441 -0.40 -18.11 3.81
N TYR A 442 -0.89 -18.33 5.04
CA TYR A 442 -1.66 -17.32 5.78
C TYR A 442 -0.80 -16.06 6.05
N ALA A 443 0.47 -16.24 6.44
CA ALA A 443 1.39 -15.12 6.66
C ALA A 443 1.68 -14.36 5.35
N VAL A 444 1.80 -15.06 4.21
CA VAL A 444 1.96 -14.44 2.88
C VAL A 444 0.78 -13.53 2.55
N LEU A 445 -0.46 -14.03 2.73
CA LEU A 445 -1.68 -13.25 2.50
C LEU A 445 -1.79 -12.06 3.46
N GLY A 446 -1.38 -12.26 4.72
CA GLY A 446 -1.23 -11.21 5.73
C GLY A 446 -0.35 -10.06 5.26
N LEU A 447 0.88 -10.40 4.83
CA LEU A 447 1.84 -9.45 4.30
C LEU A 447 1.30 -8.75 3.04
N ARG A 448 0.66 -9.49 2.12
CA ARG A 448 0.05 -8.89 0.93
C ARG A 448 -0.98 -7.81 1.28
N ALA A 449 -1.82 -8.05 2.29
CA ALA A 449 -2.84 -7.09 2.68
C ALA A 449 -2.27 -5.87 3.39
N THR A 450 -1.27 -6.05 4.27
CA THR A 450 -0.79 -4.96 5.16
C THR A 450 0.47 -4.26 4.67
N THR A 451 1.06 -4.68 3.56
CA THR A 451 2.28 -4.10 2.99
C THR A 451 2.15 -3.95 1.49
N ARG A 452 3.05 -3.20 0.86
CA ARG A 452 3.24 -3.32 -0.58
C ARG A 452 4.15 -4.53 -0.81
N MET A 453 3.62 -5.59 -1.41
CA MET A 453 4.27 -6.90 -1.51
C MET A 453 4.54 -7.29 -2.97
N GLY A 454 5.61 -8.04 -3.20
CA GLY A 454 5.84 -8.78 -4.44
C GLY A 454 6.99 -8.24 -5.29
N TYR A 455 6.95 -8.55 -6.59
CA TYR A 455 8.07 -8.25 -7.50
C TYR A 455 8.33 -6.75 -7.66
N ARG A 456 7.31 -5.90 -7.46
CA ARG A 456 7.49 -4.44 -7.42
C ARG A 456 8.47 -3.99 -6.33
N VAL A 457 8.61 -4.74 -5.25
CA VAL A 457 9.58 -4.47 -4.17
C VAL A 457 10.96 -4.98 -4.52
N LEU A 458 11.06 -6.18 -5.11
CA LEU A 458 12.35 -6.67 -5.64
C LEU A 458 12.91 -5.72 -6.69
N ASN A 459 12.05 -5.02 -7.42
CA ASN A 459 12.46 -4.01 -8.40
C ASN A 459 13.16 -2.80 -7.79
N LEU A 460 13.11 -2.62 -6.48
CA LEU A 460 13.79 -1.53 -5.78
C LEU A 460 15.13 -1.89 -5.27
N LEU A 461 15.23 -3.15 -4.87
CA LEU A 461 16.35 -3.66 -4.15
C LEU A 461 17.51 -3.71 -5.14
N SER A 462 18.13 -2.55 -5.32
CA SER A 462 19.33 -2.39 -6.13
C SER A 462 20.44 -3.23 -5.52
N LYS A 463 21.56 -3.38 -6.24
CA LYS A 463 22.63 -4.28 -5.84
C LYS A 463 23.12 -4.04 -4.40
N ASP A 464 23.03 -2.80 -3.91
CA ASP A 464 23.60 -2.37 -2.63
C ASP A 464 22.56 -1.84 -1.61
N GLN A 465 21.25 -1.93 -1.90
CA GLN A 465 20.24 -1.44 -0.95
C GLN A 465 20.04 -2.44 0.20
N PRO A 466 20.19 -2.01 1.47
CA PRO A 466 19.96 -2.89 2.60
C PRO A 466 18.48 -3.26 2.74
N PHE A 467 18.20 -4.49 3.15
CA PHE A 467 16.88 -4.98 3.48
C PHE A 467 16.88 -5.67 4.85
N ALA A 468 15.76 -5.58 5.58
CA ALA A 468 15.58 -6.35 6.81
C ALA A 468 15.39 -7.83 6.45
N LYS A 469 16.05 -8.71 7.21
CA LYS A 469 15.98 -10.18 7.04
C LYS A 469 15.01 -10.75 8.07
N LEU A 470 13.89 -11.27 7.61
CA LEU A 470 12.85 -11.84 8.47
C LEU A 470 12.72 -13.34 8.21
N VAL A 471 12.82 -14.15 9.27
CA VAL A 471 12.70 -15.61 9.19
C VAL A 471 11.53 -16.05 10.05
N HIS A 472 10.57 -16.75 9.46
CA HIS A 472 9.39 -17.25 10.16
C HIS A 472 9.18 -18.73 9.85
N SER A 473 8.91 -19.55 10.86
CA SER A 473 8.37 -20.91 10.69
C SER A 473 7.30 -21.19 11.72
N VAL A 474 6.23 -21.87 11.31
CA VAL A 474 5.22 -22.39 12.23
C VAL A 474 5.77 -23.49 13.15
N GLY A 475 6.96 -24.04 12.87
CA GLY A 475 7.65 -25.00 13.73
C GLY A 475 7.02 -26.39 13.75
N ALA A 476 6.38 -26.79 12.66
CA ALA A 476 5.61 -28.04 12.52
C ALA A 476 6.02 -28.81 11.25
N PRO A 477 7.25 -29.34 11.16
CA PRO A 477 7.70 -30.12 9.99
C PRO A 477 6.85 -31.39 9.81
N LEU A 478 6.72 -31.85 8.56
CA LEU A 478 5.95 -33.03 8.21
C LEU A 478 6.87 -34.21 7.84
N ALA A 479 6.56 -35.39 8.37
CA ALA A 479 7.13 -36.64 7.89
C ALA A 479 6.51 -37.02 6.54
N ALA A 480 7.22 -37.86 5.76
CA ALA A 480 6.71 -38.34 4.48
C ALA A 480 5.35 -39.05 4.66
N GLY A 481 4.32 -38.59 3.94
CA GLY A 481 2.95 -39.12 4.03
C GLY A 481 2.14 -38.67 5.25
N GLN A 482 2.70 -37.83 6.13
CA GLN A 482 1.96 -37.25 7.25
C GLN A 482 0.93 -36.24 6.75
N GLN A 483 -0.33 -36.42 7.16
CA GLN A 483 -1.37 -35.43 6.91
C GLN A 483 -1.13 -34.19 7.78
N ASP A 484 -1.20 -33.01 7.16
CA ASP A 484 -1.08 -31.73 7.87
C ASP A 484 -2.35 -31.40 8.68
N VAL A 485 -2.22 -30.46 9.61
CA VAL A 485 -3.35 -29.91 10.37
C VAL A 485 -3.82 -28.58 9.76
N PRO A 486 -5.10 -28.18 9.96
CA PRO A 486 -5.61 -26.92 9.41
C PRO A 486 -4.84 -25.68 9.87
N TRP A 487 -4.32 -25.67 11.12
CA TRP A 487 -3.51 -24.60 11.65
C TRP A 487 -2.23 -25.14 12.29
N PRO A 488 -1.12 -25.23 11.54
CA PRO A 488 0.15 -25.68 12.09
C PRO A 488 0.77 -24.60 12.99
N CYS A 489 1.24 -25.01 14.16
CA CYS A 489 1.94 -24.17 15.13
C CYS A 489 2.73 -25.02 16.14
N ASN A 490 3.61 -24.39 16.93
CA ASN A 490 4.38 -24.99 18.00
C ASN A 490 4.39 -24.07 19.24
N PRO A 491 3.27 -23.99 19.99
CA PRO A 491 3.10 -23.02 21.07
C PRO A 491 4.07 -23.24 22.24
N GLU A 492 4.56 -24.45 22.45
CA GLU A 492 5.51 -24.79 23.52
C GLU A 492 6.89 -24.17 23.31
N LYS A 493 7.30 -23.96 22.06
CA LYS A 493 8.62 -23.43 21.68
C LYS A 493 8.52 -22.03 21.05
N ARG A 494 7.39 -21.35 21.21
CA ARG A 494 7.11 -20.06 20.57
C ARG A 494 8.13 -19.00 20.99
N LEU A 495 8.75 -18.36 20.02
CA LEU A 495 9.70 -17.26 20.21
C LEU A 495 9.56 -16.22 19.11
N ILE A 496 9.57 -14.95 19.47
CA ILE A 496 9.54 -13.80 18.55
C ILE A 496 10.69 -12.87 18.94
N VAL A 497 11.73 -12.84 18.13
CA VAL A 497 13.01 -12.23 18.50
C VAL A 497 13.42 -11.18 17.48
N GLN A 498 13.81 -10.01 17.99
CA GLN A 498 14.47 -8.97 17.21
C GLN A 498 15.97 -8.98 17.48
N PHE A 499 16.78 -8.87 16.43
CA PHE A 499 18.22 -8.58 16.52
C PHE A 499 18.46 -7.16 16.01
N SER A 500 18.65 -6.23 16.95
CA SER A 500 18.68 -4.79 16.67
C SER A 500 19.87 -4.38 15.80
N ASP A 501 21.05 -4.95 16.06
CA ASP A 501 22.31 -4.54 15.42
C ASP A 501 22.40 -4.95 13.94
N THR A 502 21.78 -6.07 13.58
CA THR A 502 21.81 -6.63 12.21
C THR A 502 20.50 -6.44 11.44
N ALA A 503 19.51 -5.76 12.04
CA ALA A 503 18.18 -5.55 11.47
C ALA A 503 17.48 -6.86 11.04
N GLU A 504 17.54 -7.87 11.90
CA GLU A 504 16.89 -9.16 11.67
C GLU A 504 15.70 -9.38 12.61
N LEU A 505 14.70 -10.11 12.14
CA LEU A 505 13.57 -10.57 12.97
C LEU A 505 13.34 -12.06 12.75
N TRP A 506 13.30 -12.84 13.82
CA TRP A 506 13.16 -14.29 13.76
C TRP A 506 11.95 -14.72 14.60
N SER A 507 11.02 -15.46 13.99
CA SER A 507 9.78 -15.92 14.65
C SER A 507 9.58 -17.42 14.45
N TYR A 508 9.36 -18.14 15.54
CA TYR A 508 9.19 -19.59 15.53
C TYR A 508 7.94 -19.99 16.30
N GLY A 509 7.19 -20.95 15.77
CA GLY A 509 6.15 -21.68 16.50
C GLY A 509 4.75 -21.05 16.53
N SER A 510 4.53 -19.92 15.86
CA SER A 510 3.23 -19.23 15.86
C SER A 510 2.81 -18.83 14.45
N GLY A 511 1.64 -19.26 14.01
CA GLY A 511 1.02 -18.83 12.75
C GLY A 511 0.17 -17.56 12.91
N TYR A 512 -0.06 -17.07 14.13
CA TYR A 512 -1.10 -16.08 14.43
C TYR A 512 -0.63 -14.62 14.36
N GLY A 513 -1.41 -13.82 13.62
CA GLY A 513 -1.34 -12.36 13.63
C GLY A 513 0.07 -11.80 13.45
N ALA A 514 0.43 -10.80 14.25
CA ALA A 514 1.74 -10.15 14.15
C ALA A 514 2.91 -10.98 14.72
N ASN A 515 2.71 -12.26 15.08
CA ASN A 515 3.82 -13.19 15.32
C ASN A 515 4.31 -13.80 14.00
N SER A 516 3.41 -14.00 13.03
CA SER A 516 3.74 -14.52 11.68
C SER A 516 3.76 -13.42 10.62
N ILE A 517 2.95 -12.37 10.75
CA ILE A 517 2.95 -11.18 9.89
C ILE A 517 3.91 -10.15 10.51
N MET A 518 5.21 -10.37 10.30
CA MET A 518 6.25 -9.67 11.08
C MET A 518 6.44 -8.20 10.66
N SER A 519 5.87 -7.79 9.52
CA SER A 519 5.86 -6.40 9.05
C SER A 519 5.12 -5.44 9.99
N LYS A 520 4.14 -5.94 10.77
CA LYS A 520 3.35 -5.18 11.76
C LYS A 520 4.22 -4.76 12.95
N ALA A 521 3.82 -5.10 14.18
CA ALA A 521 4.47 -4.60 15.38
C ALA A 521 5.96 -4.98 15.52
N CYS A 522 6.43 -6.07 14.89
CA CYS A 522 7.84 -6.47 15.00
C CYS A 522 8.74 -5.54 14.15
N PHE A 523 8.40 -5.32 12.88
CA PHE A 523 9.17 -4.42 12.03
C PHE A 523 8.73 -2.97 12.19
N ALA A 524 7.49 -2.63 11.83
CA ALA A 524 7.05 -1.24 11.73
C ALA A 524 7.10 -0.45 13.05
N LEU A 525 7.06 -1.13 14.21
CA LEU A 525 7.22 -0.50 15.53
C LEU A 525 8.59 -0.77 16.16
N ARG A 526 8.92 -2.03 16.50
CA ARG A 526 10.12 -2.30 17.30
C ARG A 526 11.41 -2.07 16.53
N LEU A 527 11.65 -2.81 15.45
CA LEU A 527 12.86 -2.61 14.64
C LEU A 527 12.86 -1.21 14.00
N GLY A 528 11.69 -0.71 13.61
CA GLY A 528 11.48 0.67 13.17
C GLY A 528 12.02 1.67 14.18
N SER A 529 11.72 1.54 15.47
CA SER A 529 12.18 2.48 16.49
C SER A 529 13.71 2.49 16.69
N VAL A 530 14.37 1.34 16.45
CA VAL A 530 15.83 1.25 16.43
C VAL A 530 16.39 2.02 15.22
N MET A 531 15.82 1.77 14.04
CA MET A 531 16.21 2.49 12.81
C MET A 531 15.96 3.99 12.94
N ALA A 532 14.83 4.37 13.53
CA ALA A 532 14.43 5.76 13.76
C ALA A 532 15.41 6.50 14.68
N LYS A 533 15.81 5.88 15.79
CA LYS A 533 16.86 6.42 16.68
C LYS A 533 18.18 6.63 15.93
N ARG A 534 18.60 5.66 15.11
CA ARG A 534 19.85 5.74 14.33
C ARG A 534 19.81 6.80 13.23
N GLU A 535 18.67 6.95 12.58
CA GLU A 535 18.50 7.75 11.36
C GLU A 535 17.78 9.10 11.62
N LYS A 536 17.48 9.42 12.88
CA LYS A 536 16.87 10.68 13.33
C LYS A 536 15.49 10.96 12.74
N TRP A 537 14.61 9.98 12.86
CA TRP A 537 13.17 10.13 12.63
C TRP A 537 12.41 9.46 13.79
N LEU A 538 11.09 9.49 13.80
CA LEU A 538 10.28 8.99 14.91
C LEU A 538 9.29 7.91 14.45
N VAL A 539 9.16 6.84 15.25
CA VAL A 539 8.10 5.84 15.11
C VAL A 539 7.06 6.07 16.19
N SER A 540 5.78 5.98 15.86
CA SER A 540 4.71 6.02 16.85
C SER A 540 3.60 5.05 16.50
N ARG A 541 3.04 4.41 17.53
CA ARG A 541 1.79 3.66 17.41
C ARG A 541 0.62 4.65 17.41
N CYS A 542 0.19 5.03 16.22
CA CYS A 542 -0.56 6.25 15.99
C CYS A 542 -1.54 6.08 14.82
N VAL A 543 -2.76 6.57 15.01
CA VAL A 543 -3.72 6.83 13.93
C VAL A 543 -3.31 8.14 13.23
N ILE A 544 -3.42 8.22 11.91
CA ILE A 544 -3.26 9.45 11.14
C ILE A 544 -4.60 9.74 10.46
N ILE A 545 -5.19 10.88 10.79
CA ILE A 545 -6.42 11.36 10.14
C ILE A 545 -6.24 12.76 9.58
N SER A 546 -7.09 13.13 8.63
CA SER A 546 -7.37 14.53 8.33
C SER A 546 -8.75 14.93 8.86
N VAL A 547 -8.91 16.20 9.20
CA VAL A 547 -10.18 16.80 9.61
C VAL A 547 -10.41 18.05 8.77
N ALA A 548 -11.59 18.16 8.17
CA ALA A 548 -11.97 19.31 7.35
C ALA A 548 -13.42 19.76 7.61
N PRO A 549 -13.66 21.08 7.74
CA PRO A 549 -15.01 21.65 7.74
C PRO A 549 -15.63 21.58 6.32
N PRO A 550 -16.93 21.92 6.17
CA PRO A 550 -17.56 22.03 4.85
C PRO A 550 -16.87 23.03 3.92
N THR A 551 -16.32 24.11 4.50
CA THR A 551 -15.55 25.15 3.83
C THR A 551 -14.37 25.53 4.72
N GLY A 552 -13.15 25.46 4.21
CA GLY A 552 -11.94 25.79 4.96
C GLY A 552 -10.81 24.79 4.73
N ALA A 553 -9.73 24.95 5.49
CA ALA A 553 -8.54 24.12 5.36
C ALA A 553 -8.73 22.71 5.97
N LYS A 554 -8.09 21.73 5.33
CA LYS A 554 -7.91 20.37 5.83
C LYS A 554 -6.64 20.34 6.70
N TYR A 555 -6.71 19.78 7.91
CA TYR A 555 -5.55 19.59 8.78
C TYR A 555 -5.34 18.12 9.12
N TYR A 556 -4.09 17.68 9.18
CA TYR A 556 -3.72 16.32 9.57
C TYR A 556 -3.32 16.24 11.03
N MET A 557 -3.72 15.17 11.69
CA MET A 557 -3.49 14.94 13.11
C MET A 557 -3.02 13.51 13.36
N CYS A 558 -2.08 13.38 14.29
CA CYS A 558 -1.60 12.11 14.81
C CYS A 558 -2.30 11.81 16.14
N LEU A 559 -3.03 10.70 16.20
CA LEU A 559 -3.82 10.27 17.35
C LEU A 559 -3.14 9.08 18.05
N LEU A 560 -2.64 9.28 19.27
CA LEU A 560 -1.93 8.26 20.05
C LEU A 560 -2.79 7.79 21.22
N LEU A 561 -3.33 6.57 21.11
CA LEU A 561 -4.21 6.00 22.13
C LEU A 561 -3.75 4.57 22.48
N PRO A 562 -3.75 4.16 23.76
CA PRO A 562 -3.49 2.79 24.15
C PRO A 562 -4.53 1.81 23.56
N SER A 563 -4.33 0.52 23.78
CA SER A 563 -5.35 -0.49 23.44
C SER A 563 -6.67 -0.20 24.17
N SER A 564 -7.79 -0.60 23.57
CA SER A 564 -9.16 -0.41 24.10
C SER A 564 -9.61 1.06 24.26
N CYS A 565 -8.94 1.99 23.58
CA CYS A 565 -9.28 3.42 23.56
C CYS A 565 -9.82 3.88 22.19
N GLY A 566 -10.36 2.98 21.37
CA GLY A 566 -11.12 3.34 20.15
C GLY A 566 -10.32 3.83 18.93
N LYS A 567 -9.01 3.58 18.83
CA LYS A 567 -8.13 4.02 17.70
C LYS A 567 -8.77 3.92 16.32
N THR A 568 -9.06 2.72 15.86
CA THR A 568 -9.62 2.45 14.53
C THR A 568 -11.02 3.04 14.35
N GLY A 569 -11.79 3.13 15.45
CA GLY A 569 -13.10 3.79 15.43
C GLY A 569 -12.99 5.30 15.20
N LEU A 570 -11.91 5.94 15.66
CA LEU A 570 -11.60 7.33 15.34
C LEU A 570 -11.06 7.48 13.91
N ALA A 571 -10.22 6.54 13.46
CA ALA A 571 -9.64 6.55 12.12
C ALA A 571 -10.70 6.48 11.00
N MET A 572 -11.70 5.61 11.19
CA MET A 572 -12.79 5.36 10.23
C MET A 572 -14.13 5.94 10.71
N MET A 573 -14.08 7.03 11.49
CA MET A 573 -15.27 7.64 12.06
C MET A 573 -16.16 8.25 10.97
N VAL A 574 -17.47 8.05 11.08
CA VAL A 574 -18.47 8.85 10.37
C VAL A 574 -18.86 10.06 11.24
N PRO A 575 -18.52 11.30 10.84
CA PRO A 575 -18.81 12.49 11.64
C PRO A 575 -20.32 12.71 11.82
N LYS A 576 -20.71 13.23 12.98
CA LYS A 576 -22.11 13.57 13.30
C LYS A 576 -22.46 15.04 13.04
N ILE A 577 -21.46 15.84 12.70
CA ILE A 577 -21.63 17.26 12.36
C ILE A 577 -21.80 17.38 10.84
N PRO A 578 -22.93 17.93 10.33
CA PRO A 578 -23.17 18.04 8.90
C PRO A 578 -22.04 18.75 8.15
N GLY A 579 -21.60 18.13 7.05
CA GLY A 579 -20.57 18.64 6.14
C GLY A 579 -19.13 18.59 6.65
N TRP A 580 -18.89 18.23 7.92
CA TRP A 580 -17.54 17.93 8.40
C TRP A 580 -17.09 16.58 7.89
N LYS A 581 -15.80 16.49 7.52
CA LYS A 581 -15.17 15.28 7.02
C LYS A 581 -14.01 14.88 7.92
N VAL A 582 -13.91 13.57 8.14
CA VAL A 582 -12.73 12.92 8.71
C VAL A 582 -12.29 11.88 7.70
N THR A 583 -11.01 11.88 7.33
CA THR A 583 -10.43 10.90 6.40
C THR A 583 -9.25 10.19 7.04
N CYS A 584 -9.05 8.92 6.69
CA CYS A 584 -8.04 8.02 7.25
C CYS A 584 -6.79 8.00 6.36
N VAL A 585 -5.61 8.25 6.93
CA VAL A 585 -4.33 7.96 6.30
C VAL A 585 -3.77 6.62 6.82
N GLY A 586 -3.97 6.34 8.11
CA GLY A 586 -3.60 5.07 8.76
C GLY A 586 -4.22 4.95 10.15
N ASP A 587 -4.35 3.74 10.70
CA ASP A 587 -5.09 3.49 11.95
C ASP A 587 -4.23 2.97 13.12
N ASP A 588 -2.99 2.55 12.90
CA ASP A 588 -2.16 1.96 13.97
C ASP A 588 -0.71 2.44 14.01
N ILE A 589 -0.11 2.86 12.90
CA ILE A 589 1.33 3.23 12.86
C ILE A 589 1.57 4.51 12.06
N ALA A 590 2.44 5.38 12.60
CA ALA A 590 2.99 6.53 11.92
C ALA A 590 4.52 6.53 11.99
N TRP A 591 5.17 6.78 10.85
CA TRP A 591 6.59 7.15 10.79
C TRP A 591 6.70 8.63 10.47
N LEU A 592 7.35 9.38 11.35
CA LEU A 592 7.38 10.84 11.32
C LEU A 592 8.80 11.35 11.10
N TYR A 593 8.93 12.38 10.26
CA TYR A 593 10.22 13.03 9.99
C TYR A 593 10.05 14.50 9.67
N ILE A 594 11.13 15.26 9.81
CA ILE A 594 11.15 16.68 9.47
C ILE A 594 11.35 16.83 7.96
N GLY A 595 10.34 17.40 7.29
CA GLY A 595 10.36 17.70 5.88
C GLY A 595 11.35 18.82 5.53
N ARG A 596 11.62 18.99 4.24
CA ARG A 596 12.54 20.05 3.75
C ARG A 596 12.06 21.48 4.05
N ASP A 597 10.76 21.65 4.28
CA ASP A 597 10.13 22.91 4.67
C ASP A 597 10.14 23.14 6.20
N GLY A 598 10.78 22.25 6.96
CA GLY A 598 10.89 22.33 8.41
C GLY A 598 9.63 21.92 9.18
N ARG A 599 8.58 21.41 8.50
CA ARG A 599 7.39 20.85 9.17
C ARG A 599 7.57 19.37 9.46
N LEU A 600 6.85 18.87 10.45
CA LEU A 600 6.79 17.43 10.71
C LEU A 600 5.82 16.75 9.74
N TYR A 601 6.27 15.74 9.03
CA TYR A 601 5.46 14.89 8.14
C TYR A 601 5.28 13.52 8.74
N ALA A 602 4.17 12.86 8.44
CA ALA A 602 3.96 11.45 8.74
C ALA A 602 3.59 10.64 7.51
N ILE A 603 4.08 9.41 7.44
CA ILE A 603 3.56 8.37 6.55
C ILE A 603 2.92 7.25 7.37
N ASN A 604 1.92 6.59 6.78
CA ASN A 604 1.51 5.26 7.23
C ASN A 604 2.42 4.21 6.56
N PRO A 605 3.24 3.45 7.32
CA PRO A 605 4.06 2.41 6.73
C PRO A 605 3.25 1.22 6.18
N GLU A 606 1.99 1.09 6.56
CA GLU A 606 1.14 -0.05 6.22
C GLU A 606 0.32 0.20 4.94
N ASN A 607 -0.21 -0.87 4.35
CA ASN A 607 -1.05 -0.85 3.14
C ASN A 607 -2.46 -1.44 3.40
N GLY A 608 -2.78 -1.73 4.65
CA GLY A 608 -4.04 -2.36 5.04
C GLY A 608 -4.20 -2.44 6.55
N PHE A 609 -5.41 -2.82 6.95
CA PHE A 609 -5.87 -2.80 8.33
C PHE A 609 -5.82 -4.20 8.92
N PHE A 610 -5.26 -4.31 10.13
CA PHE A 610 -5.24 -5.54 10.92
C PHE A 610 -5.67 -5.22 12.34
N ASP A 611 -6.98 -5.30 12.60
CA ASP A 611 -7.56 -4.90 13.88
C ASP A 611 -8.60 -5.92 14.38
N THR A 612 -9.05 -5.72 15.62
CA THR A 612 -10.06 -6.52 16.28
C THR A 612 -11.42 -6.30 15.61
N ALA A 613 -12.02 -7.42 15.15
CA ALA A 613 -13.38 -7.47 14.64
C ALA A 613 -14.41 -7.50 15.78
N THR A 614 -14.13 -8.28 16.82
CA THR A 614 -15.00 -8.43 17.98
C THR A 614 -15.16 -7.12 18.76
N GLY A 615 -16.37 -6.87 19.26
CA GLY A 615 -16.72 -5.62 19.94
C GLY A 615 -17.16 -4.48 19.00
N ARG A 616 -17.16 -4.69 17.68
CA ARG A 616 -17.70 -3.75 16.69
C ARG A 616 -19.19 -4.00 16.47
N SER A 617 -19.95 -2.94 16.14
CA SER A 617 -21.39 -3.03 15.89
C SER A 617 -21.79 -2.37 14.57
N THR A 618 -22.78 -2.96 13.90
CA THR A 618 -23.41 -2.41 12.68
C THR A 618 -24.04 -1.03 12.85
N ILE A 619 -24.32 -0.61 14.09
CA ILE A 619 -24.94 0.69 14.40
C ILE A 619 -23.88 1.75 14.71
N ARG A 620 -22.78 1.37 15.35
CA ARG A 620 -21.80 2.31 15.93
C ARG A 620 -20.50 2.42 15.14
N ASP A 621 -20.09 1.36 14.46
CA ASP A 621 -18.81 1.24 13.75
C ASP A 621 -19.01 1.13 12.23
N THR A 622 -19.98 1.86 11.67
CA THR A 622 -20.39 1.71 10.25
C THR A 622 -19.23 1.86 9.25
N GLY A 623 -18.29 2.78 9.48
CA GLY A 623 -17.11 2.94 8.63
C GLY A 623 -16.20 1.71 8.61
N ILE A 624 -16.03 1.03 9.75
CA ILE A 624 -15.29 -0.23 9.85
C ILE A 624 -16.07 -1.36 9.18
N ILE A 625 -17.37 -1.47 9.46
CA ILE A 625 -18.23 -2.51 8.88
C ILE A 625 -18.27 -2.42 7.35
N GLU A 626 -18.27 -1.21 6.78
CA GLU A 626 -18.16 -1.01 5.33
C GLU A 626 -16.80 -1.47 4.78
N THR A 627 -15.72 -1.14 5.48
CA THR A 627 -14.34 -1.46 5.09
C THR A 627 -14.08 -2.97 5.00
N ILE A 628 -14.75 -3.77 5.82
CA ILE A 628 -14.49 -5.22 5.94
C ILE A 628 -15.46 -6.10 5.13
N LYS A 629 -16.25 -5.52 4.21
CA LYS A 629 -17.23 -6.30 3.44
C LYS A 629 -16.57 -7.26 2.46
N SER A 630 -15.64 -6.78 1.64
CA SER A 630 -15.02 -7.55 0.56
C SER A 630 -13.52 -7.76 0.80
N ASN A 631 -12.92 -8.71 0.09
CA ASN A 631 -11.46 -8.94 0.08
C ASN A 631 -10.85 -9.04 1.48
N THR A 632 -11.59 -9.59 2.45
CA THR A 632 -11.24 -9.57 3.87
C THR A 632 -10.98 -10.99 4.38
N ILE A 633 -9.87 -11.15 5.10
CA ILE A 633 -9.57 -12.38 5.85
C ILE A 633 -9.88 -12.10 7.31
N PHE A 634 -10.91 -12.76 7.82
CA PHE A 634 -11.24 -12.77 9.25
C PHE A 634 -10.52 -13.90 9.95
N SER A 635 -10.21 -13.73 11.22
CA SER A 635 -9.57 -14.77 12.03
C SER A 635 -10.32 -14.92 13.35
N ASN A 636 -10.72 -16.16 13.66
CA ASN A 636 -11.40 -16.56 14.90
C ASN A 636 -12.71 -15.81 15.18
N VAL A 637 -13.49 -15.52 14.14
CA VAL A 637 -14.88 -15.05 14.24
C VAL A 637 -15.86 -16.20 14.02
N ALA A 638 -17.11 -16.02 14.41
CA ALA A 638 -18.17 -16.99 14.15
C ALA A 638 -18.66 -16.87 12.70
N VAL A 639 -19.25 -17.96 12.18
CA VAL A 639 -19.85 -18.02 10.84
C VAL A 639 -21.33 -18.42 10.97
N THR A 640 -22.22 -17.68 10.31
CA THR A 640 -23.66 -17.98 10.31
C THR A 640 -24.00 -19.11 9.32
N GLY A 641 -25.18 -19.72 9.44
CA GLY A 641 -25.67 -20.72 8.47
C GLY A 641 -25.82 -20.20 7.04
N GLU A 642 -25.89 -18.88 6.84
CA GLU A 642 -25.95 -18.21 5.53
C GLU A 642 -24.56 -17.88 4.97
N GLY A 643 -23.49 -18.22 5.70
CA GLY A 643 -22.11 -17.94 5.31
C GLY A 643 -21.65 -16.50 5.57
N ASN A 644 -22.25 -15.80 6.54
CA ASN A 644 -21.82 -14.47 6.99
C ASN A 644 -20.94 -14.55 8.25
N VAL A 645 -20.18 -13.50 8.54
CA VAL A 645 -19.45 -13.40 9.82
C VAL A 645 -20.36 -12.91 10.95
N TRP A 646 -20.09 -13.36 12.18
CA TRP A 646 -20.76 -12.84 13.37
C TRP A 646 -19.84 -12.85 14.60
N TRP A 647 -20.15 -11.95 15.53
CA TRP A 647 -19.58 -11.91 16.88
C TRP A 647 -20.54 -11.22 17.83
N GLU A 648 -20.30 -11.40 19.13
CA GLU A 648 -21.06 -10.78 20.19
C GLU A 648 -21.11 -9.25 20.04
N GLY A 649 -22.33 -8.70 19.97
CA GLY A 649 -22.56 -7.26 19.84
C GLY A 649 -22.56 -6.72 18.40
N LEU A 650 -22.33 -7.56 17.38
CA LEU A 650 -22.42 -7.14 15.98
C LEU A 650 -23.84 -6.68 15.61
N THR A 651 -24.82 -7.50 15.98
CA THR A 651 -26.27 -7.28 15.83
C THR A 651 -26.94 -7.26 17.19
N LYS A 652 -28.19 -6.76 17.26
CA LYS A 652 -28.99 -6.76 18.48
C LYS A 652 -29.28 -8.18 18.97
N ASP A 653 -29.72 -9.03 18.05
CA ASP A 653 -30.08 -10.42 18.31
C ASP A 653 -29.11 -11.36 17.54
N PRO A 654 -28.71 -12.50 18.13
CA PRO A 654 -27.85 -13.47 17.47
C PRO A 654 -28.60 -14.22 16.34
N PRO A 655 -27.93 -14.53 15.21
CA PRO A 655 -28.48 -15.42 14.18
C PRO A 655 -28.87 -16.80 14.72
N GLN A 656 -29.85 -17.47 14.09
CA GLN A 656 -30.38 -18.75 14.56
C GLN A 656 -29.38 -19.91 14.46
N GLN A 657 -28.53 -19.90 13.42
CA GLN A 657 -27.53 -20.95 13.18
C GLN A 657 -26.15 -20.32 13.12
N ILE A 658 -25.31 -20.69 14.08
CA ILE A 658 -23.94 -20.17 14.20
C ILE A 658 -22.99 -21.35 14.38
N THR A 659 -21.86 -21.26 13.69
CA THR A 659 -20.67 -22.08 13.95
C THR A 659 -19.65 -21.18 14.62
N ASP A 660 -19.20 -21.54 15.82
CA ASP A 660 -18.22 -20.76 16.56
C ASP A 660 -16.84 -20.72 15.88
N TRP A 661 -15.95 -19.93 16.46
CA TRP A 661 -14.58 -19.75 15.97
C TRP A 661 -13.73 -21.05 16.00
N GLN A 662 -14.14 -22.08 16.74
CA GLN A 662 -13.51 -23.41 16.75
C GLN A 662 -14.18 -24.40 15.78
N GLY A 663 -15.20 -23.97 15.04
CA GLY A 663 -15.91 -24.83 14.10
C GLY A 663 -17.03 -25.67 14.72
N LYS A 664 -17.49 -25.36 15.93
CA LYS A 664 -18.56 -26.11 16.62
C LYS A 664 -19.90 -25.38 16.48
N PRO A 665 -21.03 -26.11 16.41
CA PRO A 665 -22.36 -25.49 16.50
C PRO A 665 -22.50 -24.67 17.79
N TRP A 666 -23.07 -23.47 17.68
CA TRP A 666 -23.24 -22.54 18.78
C TRP A 666 -24.67 -21.99 18.83
N THR A 667 -25.18 -21.83 20.05
CA THR A 667 -26.49 -21.21 20.31
C THR A 667 -26.40 -20.27 21.52
N PRO A 668 -27.31 -19.29 21.65
CA PRO A 668 -27.44 -18.52 22.88
C PRO A 668 -27.71 -19.45 24.07
N GLY A 669 -26.70 -19.63 24.93
CA GLY A 669 -26.74 -20.60 26.04
C GLY A 669 -25.63 -21.66 26.02
N SER A 670 -24.80 -21.72 24.97
CA SER A 670 -23.67 -22.66 24.87
C SER A 670 -22.57 -22.48 25.95
N GLY A 671 -22.63 -21.42 26.76
CA GLY A 671 -21.68 -21.19 27.87
C GLY A 671 -20.29 -20.69 27.45
N THR A 672 -20.02 -20.60 26.15
CA THR A 672 -18.80 -20.06 25.54
C THR A 672 -19.15 -18.96 24.54
N PRO A 673 -18.24 -18.02 24.24
CA PRO A 673 -18.46 -17.05 23.18
C PRO A 673 -18.35 -17.71 21.79
N ALA A 674 -19.18 -17.26 20.85
CA ALA A 674 -19.18 -17.69 19.46
C ALA A 674 -17.93 -17.20 18.71
N ALA A 675 -17.50 -15.96 18.94
CA ALA A 675 -16.25 -15.43 18.41
C ALA A 675 -15.20 -15.35 19.51
N PHE A 676 -13.92 -15.51 19.15
CA PHE A 676 -12.86 -15.28 20.12
C PHE A 676 -12.80 -13.79 20.47
N TRP A 677 -12.58 -13.41 21.73
CA TRP A 677 -12.58 -12.00 22.15
C TRP A 677 -11.54 -11.13 21.42
N ASN A 678 -10.47 -11.76 20.90
CA ASN A 678 -9.45 -11.16 20.04
C ASN A 678 -9.61 -11.56 18.57
N GLY A 679 -10.82 -11.84 18.11
CA GLY A 679 -11.11 -12.11 16.70
C GLY A 679 -10.70 -10.91 15.85
N ARG A 680 -10.05 -11.17 14.72
CA ARG A 680 -9.40 -10.13 13.88
C ARG A 680 -10.03 -10.08 12.50
N TYR A 681 -9.83 -8.96 11.82
CA TYR A 681 -9.93 -8.87 10.38
C TYR A 681 -8.61 -8.35 9.80
N LEU A 682 -8.36 -8.73 8.55
CA LEU A 682 -7.24 -8.29 7.72
C LEU A 682 -7.84 -7.88 6.37
N THR A 683 -7.71 -6.60 6.03
CA THR A 683 -8.31 -6.02 4.81
C THR A 683 -7.37 -5.00 4.17
N PRO A 684 -7.29 -4.91 2.83
CA PRO A 684 -6.55 -3.85 2.18
C PRO A 684 -7.16 -2.48 2.52
N HIS A 685 -6.32 -1.45 2.59
CA HIS A 685 -6.77 -0.08 2.89
C HIS A 685 -7.70 0.51 1.82
N SER A 686 -7.61 0.02 0.58
CA SER A 686 -8.43 0.46 -0.57
C SER A 686 -9.92 0.17 -0.40
N ASN A 687 -10.28 -0.73 0.53
CA ASN A 687 -11.68 -0.95 0.90
C ASN A 687 -12.25 0.15 1.80
N CYS A 688 -11.43 0.98 2.44
CA CYS A 688 -11.92 1.96 3.39
C CYS A 688 -12.53 3.17 2.66
N PRO A 689 -13.84 3.45 2.86
CA PRO A 689 -14.56 4.47 2.09
C PRO A 689 -14.12 5.90 2.42
N CYS A 690 -13.40 6.10 3.53
CA CYS A 690 -12.89 7.38 3.96
C CYS A 690 -11.37 7.46 3.90
N MET A 691 -10.68 6.65 3.09
CA MET A 691 -9.25 6.85 2.85
C MET A 691 -8.97 8.25 2.33
N ASP A 692 -7.96 8.91 2.90
CA ASP A 692 -7.48 10.19 2.41
C ASP A 692 -6.73 9.98 1.08
N PRO A 693 -6.96 10.81 0.05
CA PRO A 693 -6.25 10.70 -1.22
C PRO A 693 -4.72 10.79 -1.09
N ASP A 694 -4.24 11.45 -0.03
CA ASP A 694 -2.81 11.65 0.21
C ASP A 694 -2.19 10.50 1.06
N SER A 695 -2.93 9.40 1.31
CA SER A 695 -2.44 8.29 2.15
C SER A 695 -1.18 7.61 1.60
N GLU A 696 -1.03 7.60 0.27
CA GLU A 696 0.14 7.06 -0.45
C GLU A 696 1.14 8.15 -0.87
N HIS A 697 0.98 9.40 -0.42
CA HIS A 697 1.86 10.47 -0.88
C HIS A 697 3.31 10.19 -0.43
N PRO A 698 4.33 10.18 -1.34
CA PRO A 698 5.70 9.78 -0.99
C PRO A 698 6.40 10.69 0.05
N GLN A 699 5.93 11.93 0.21
CA GLN A 699 6.40 12.84 1.26
C GLN A 699 5.66 12.65 2.60
N GLY A 700 4.56 11.89 2.60
CA GLY A 700 3.60 11.87 3.70
C GLY A 700 2.81 13.16 3.82
N VAL A 701 2.13 13.32 4.95
CA VAL A 701 1.21 14.42 5.24
C VAL A 701 1.74 15.32 6.36
N PRO A 702 1.59 16.66 6.28
CA PRO A 702 2.12 17.58 7.29
C PRO A 702 1.26 17.57 8.55
N ILE A 703 1.85 17.20 9.68
CA ILE A 703 1.15 17.05 10.96
C ILE A 703 0.94 18.40 11.63
N SER A 704 -0.32 18.74 11.91
CA SER A 704 -0.72 19.98 12.55
C SER A 704 -0.96 19.81 14.05
N ALA A 705 -1.29 18.59 14.50
CA ALA A 705 -1.47 18.29 15.91
C ALA A 705 -1.17 16.84 16.29
N PHE A 706 -0.75 16.65 17.54
CA PHE A 706 -0.79 15.39 18.26
C PHE A 706 -1.97 15.37 19.21
N VAL A 707 -2.71 14.27 19.23
CA VAL A 707 -3.89 14.10 20.09
C VAL A 707 -3.74 12.79 20.85
N PHE A 708 -3.42 12.89 22.13
CA PHE A 708 -3.34 11.75 23.03
C PHE A 708 -4.74 11.36 23.51
N GLY A 709 -4.99 10.07 23.71
CA GLY A 709 -6.28 9.61 24.22
C GLY A 709 -6.14 8.57 25.31
N SER A 710 -6.92 8.73 26.38
CA SER A 710 -6.93 7.81 27.52
C SER A 710 -8.32 7.24 27.75
N ARG A 711 -8.39 6.05 28.36
CA ARG A 711 -9.61 5.53 28.97
C ARG A 711 -9.54 5.73 30.48
N ARG A 712 -10.19 6.77 30.99
CA ARG A 712 -10.19 7.12 32.42
C ARG A 712 -11.59 7.54 32.85
N THR A 713 -12.01 7.09 34.02
CA THR A 713 -13.32 7.42 34.59
C THR A 713 -13.30 8.78 35.31
N ASP A 714 -12.12 9.21 35.78
CA ASP A 714 -11.87 10.44 36.54
C ASP A 714 -10.60 11.19 36.06
N THR A 715 -10.21 12.27 36.76
CA THR A 715 -8.97 13.04 36.64
C THR A 715 -8.79 13.84 35.34
N LEU A 716 -8.84 13.16 34.20
CA LEU A 716 -8.56 13.74 32.88
C LEU A 716 -9.85 14.31 32.28
N PRO A 717 -9.87 15.59 31.85
CA PRO A 717 -11.04 16.19 31.25
C PRO A 717 -11.33 15.62 29.86
N LEU A 718 -12.54 15.86 29.35
CA LEU A 718 -13.00 15.38 28.05
C LEU A 718 -12.04 15.72 26.91
N VAL A 719 -11.53 16.94 26.88
CA VAL A 719 -10.49 17.39 25.95
C VAL A 719 -9.72 18.57 26.54
N HIS A 720 -8.40 18.63 26.31
CA HIS A 720 -7.59 19.80 26.61
C HIS A 720 -6.39 19.96 25.66
N GLU A 721 -5.93 21.19 25.45
CA GLU A 721 -4.69 21.57 24.75
C GLU A 721 -3.58 21.81 25.77
N ALA A 722 -2.37 21.32 25.49
CA ALA A 722 -1.18 21.59 26.30
C ALA A 722 -0.74 23.05 26.18
N TYR A 723 -0.14 23.61 27.23
CA TYR A 723 0.38 24.98 27.21
C TYR A 723 1.53 25.20 26.22
N HIS A 724 2.41 24.22 26.13
CA HIS A 724 3.64 24.23 25.35
C HIS A 724 4.10 22.79 25.12
N TRP A 725 5.13 22.61 24.28
CA TRP A 725 5.61 21.29 23.90
C TRP A 725 5.97 20.39 25.09
N ALA A 726 6.69 20.90 26.10
CA ALA A 726 7.06 20.09 27.27
C ALA A 726 5.85 19.57 28.08
N ALA A 727 4.76 20.35 28.15
CA ALA A 727 3.51 19.87 28.74
C ALA A 727 2.87 18.80 27.85
N GLY A 728 2.97 18.95 26.53
CA GLY A 728 2.55 17.96 25.55
C GLY A 728 3.32 16.64 25.62
N THR A 729 4.66 16.69 25.75
CA THR A 729 5.48 15.48 25.91
C THR A 729 5.24 14.81 27.26
N ALA A 730 4.92 15.57 28.31
CA ALA A 730 4.49 15.01 29.59
C ALA A 730 3.13 14.27 29.49
N ILE A 731 2.16 14.79 28.72
CA ILE A 731 0.90 14.07 28.43
C ILE A 731 1.21 12.72 27.75
N GLY A 732 2.07 12.73 26.74
CA GLY A 732 2.48 11.50 26.06
C GLY A 732 3.18 10.51 26.99
N ALA A 733 4.13 10.98 27.81
CA ALA A 733 4.86 10.17 28.78
C ALA A 733 3.93 9.55 29.86
N THR A 734 2.83 10.24 30.20
CA THR A 734 1.90 9.81 31.25
C THR A 734 0.62 9.15 30.72
N LEU A 735 0.60 8.83 29.41
CA LEU A 735 -0.53 8.20 28.76
C LEU A 735 -0.94 6.92 29.49
N SER A 736 -2.23 6.74 29.70
CA SER A 736 -2.76 5.65 30.52
C SER A 736 -4.14 5.17 30.07
N THR A 737 -4.46 3.93 30.44
CA THR A 737 -5.75 3.30 30.16
C THR A 737 -6.23 2.50 31.37
N LEU A 738 -7.54 2.51 31.60
CA LEU A 738 -8.20 1.65 32.58
C LEU A 738 -8.42 0.27 31.98
N ASP A 739 -7.80 -0.73 32.60
CA ASP A 739 -7.89 -2.14 32.20
C ASP A 739 -8.12 -3.02 33.42
N ALA A 740 -9.21 -3.79 33.40
CA ALA A 740 -9.68 -4.61 34.53
C ALA A 740 -9.72 -3.86 35.88
N GLY A 741 -10.17 -2.60 35.86
CA GLY A 741 -10.26 -1.75 37.06
C GLY A 741 -8.94 -1.15 37.55
N GLN A 742 -7.83 -1.37 36.83
CA GLN A 742 -6.52 -0.82 37.18
C GLN A 742 -6.02 0.18 36.12
N ILE A 743 -5.44 1.28 36.59
CA ILE A 743 -4.76 2.25 35.71
C ILE A 743 -3.43 1.64 35.26
N LYS A 744 -3.28 1.47 33.95
CA LYS A 744 -2.03 1.04 33.32
C LYS A 744 -1.43 2.20 32.54
N TYR A 745 -0.22 2.61 32.92
CA TYR A 745 0.57 3.57 32.16
C TYR A 745 1.25 2.89 30.97
N ASP A 746 1.16 3.55 29.83
CA ASP A 746 1.69 3.12 28.54
C ASP A 746 2.24 4.36 27.81
N PRO A 747 3.44 4.84 28.20
CA PRO A 747 4.03 6.06 27.64
C PRO A 747 3.98 6.04 26.11
N TYR A 748 3.32 7.05 25.53
CA TYR A 748 3.09 7.23 24.08
C TYR A 748 2.44 6.02 23.38
N ALA A 749 1.77 5.14 24.11
CA ALA A 749 1.25 3.85 23.63
C ALA A 749 2.33 2.90 23.06
N MET A 750 3.58 3.10 23.47
CA MET A 750 4.78 2.42 22.93
C MET A 750 5.44 1.47 23.92
N ARG A 751 4.96 1.34 25.17
CA ARG A 751 5.64 0.57 26.23
C ARG A 751 5.94 -0.88 25.82
N SER A 752 5.03 -1.53 25.12
CA SER A 752 5.20 -2.92 24.67
C SER A 752 5.72 -3.06 23.24
N TYR A 753 5.99 -1.94 22.55
CA TYR A 753 6.27 -1.89 21.11
C TYR A 753 7.55 -1.12 20.77
N CYS A 754 8.19 -0.48 21.74
CA CYS A 754 9.46 0.20 21.57
C CYS A 754 10.61 -0.82 21.55
N GLY A 755 11.45 -0.80 20.53
CA GLY A 755 12.63 -1.65 20.39
C GLY A 755 13.91 -1.07 21.00
N ILE A 756 13.82 0.09 21.64
CA ILE A 756 14.89 0.78 22.37
C ILE A 756 14.45 1.04 23.81
N ASP A 757 15.37 1.54 24.65
CA ASP A 757 15.03 2.06 25.97
C ASP A 757 13.92 3.11 25.88
N ILE A 758 12.86 2.92 26.67
CA ILE A 758 11.74 3.85 26.77
C ILE A 758 12.18 5.26 27.19
N TYR A 759 13.26 5.40 27.96
CA TYR A 759 13.80 6.72 28.32
C TYR A 759 14.42 7.43 27.10
N ASP A 760 15.12 6.71 26.24
CA ASP A 760 15.66 7.25 24.98
C ASP A 760 14.54 7.61 24.00
N TYR A 761 13.46 6.83 24.00
CA TYR A 761 12.27 7.15 23.23
C TYR A 761 11.61 8.45 23.70
N ILE A 762 11.46 8.65 25.02
CA ILE A 762 10.94 9.91 25.60
C ILE A 762 11.86 11.07 25.23
N ALA A 763 13.18 10.89 25.31
CA ALA A 763 14.15 11.93 24.98
C ALA A 763 14.08 12.38 23.50
N GLN A 764 13.75 11.48 22.56
CA GLN A 764 13.52 11.85 21.16
C GLN A 764 12.37 12.85 20.99
N TRP A 765 11.28 12.68 21.76
CA TRP A 765 10.16 13.63 21.75
C TRP A 765 10.56 14.99 22.30
N ASP A 766 11.36 15.03 23.36
CA ASP A 766 11.86 16.28 23.93
C ASP A 766 12.81 17.00 22.95
N ALA A 767 13.64 16.25 22.21
CA ALA A 767 14.56 16.80 21.20
C ALA A 767 13.86 17.44 20.00
N LEU A 768 12.66 16.96 19.61
CA LEU A 768 11.89 17.56 18.50
C LEU A 768 11.58 19.04 18.70
N ARG A 769 11.51 19.52 19.95
CA ARG A 769 11.32 20.94 20.25
C ARG A 769 12.39 21.80 19.59
N ASP A 770 13.64 21.38 19.73
CA ASP A 770 14.79 22.16 19.33
C ASP A 770 14.99 22.09 17.80
N GLU A 771 14.53 21.01 17.16
CA GLU A 771 14.61 20.82 15.70
C GLU A 771 13.47 21.50 14.93
N LEU A 772 12.24 21.51 15.46
CA LEU A 772 11.07 22.06 14.76
C LEU A 772 10.84 23.56 15.04
N GLY A 773 11.31 24.09 16.18
CA GLY A 773 11.14 25.48 16.54
C GLY A 773 9.68 25.95 16.46
N TYR A 774 9.39 26.94 15.62
CA TYR A 774 8.02 27.49 15.45
C TYR A 774 7.07 26.57 14.67
N ASN A 775 7.57 25.51 14.03
CA ASN A 775 6.75 24.56 13.26
C ASN A 775 6.20 23.41 14.12
N LEU A 776 6.26 23.52 15.45
CA LEU A 776 5.77 22.48 16.35
C LEU A 776 4.26 22.27 16.20
N PRO A 777 3.81 21.01 16.02
CA PRO A 777 2.39 20.67 16.09
C PRO A 777 1.82 21.00 17.48
N LYS A 778 0.55 21.40 17.53
CA LYS A 778 -0.16 21.56 18.81
C LYS A 778 -0.37 20.19 19.45
N VAL A 779 -0.39 20.14 20.78
CA VAL A 779 -0.60 18.88 21.52
C VAL A 779 -1.89 18.95 22.32
N PHE A 780 -2.71 17.91 22.19
CA PHE A 780 -3.99 17.77 22.86
C PHE A 780 -4.09 16.43 23.57
N HIS A 781 -5.03 16.34 24.49
CA HIS A 781 -5.46 15.10 25.12
C HIS A 781 -6.98 15.00 25.11
N MET A 782 -7.52 13.79 25.00
CA MET A 782 -8.94 13.48 25.10
C MET A 782 -9.23 12.30 26.04
N ASN A 783 -10.35 12.39 26.75
CA ASN A 783 -10.88 11.31 27.60
C ASN A 783 -12.41 11.29 27.57
N TYR A 784 -12.98 10.56 26.61
CA TYR A 784 -14.44 10.43 26.45
C TYR A 784 -15.05 9.27 27.27
N PHE A 785 -14.33 8.77 28.28
CA PHE A 785 -14.76 7.65 29.14
C PHE A 785 -15.06 8.06 30.58
N ARG A 786 -15.22 9.37 30.85
CA ARG A 786 -15.57 9.85 32.20
C ARG A 786 -16.94 9.32 32.61
N GLU A 787 -17.04 8.90 33.85
CA GLU A 787 -18.28 8.34 34.42
C GLU A 787 -18.95 9.33 35.38
N ASP A 788 -20.27 9.21 35.50
CA ASP A 788 -21.03 9.86 36.57
C ASP A 788 -20.90 9.10 37.90
N ALA A 789 -21.67 9.51 38.92
CA ALA A 789 -21.61 8.87 40.23
C ALA A 789 -22.18 7.44 40.24
N ASP A 790 -22.99 7.10 39.23
CA ASP A 790 -23.64 5.80 39.07
C ASP A 790 -22.84 4.85 38.14
N GLY A 791 -21.69 5.32 37.63
CA GLY A 791 -20.83 4.55 36.73
C GLY A 791 -21.24 4.61 35.25
N HIS A 792 -22.12 5.53 34.86
CA HIS A 792 -22.49 5.71 33.46
C HIS A 792 -21.52 6.65 32.74
N ILE A 793 -21.08 6.26 31.54
CA ILE A 793 -20.24 7.12 30.70
C ILE A 793 -21.04 8.37 30.30
N MET A 794 -20.52 9.55 30.66
CA MET A 794 -21.20 10.83 30.47
C MET A 794 -21.16 11.34 29.03
N TRP A 795 -20.15 10.95 28.23
CA TRP A 795 -20.02 11.39 26.84
C TRP A 795 -20.42 10.26 25.86
N PRO A 796 -21.27 10.53 24.85
CA PRO A 796 -21.80 9.49 23.96
C PRO A 796 -20.74 8.79 23.10
N GLY A 797 -19.61 9.43 22.81
CA GLY A 797 -18.48 8.81 22.09
C GLY A 797 -18.74 8.59 20.59
N TYR A 798 -18.00 7.64 20.00
CA TYR A 798 -18.14 7.23 18.59
C TYR A 798 -18.14 8.43 17.63
N GLY A 799 -19.13 8.53 16.74
CA GLY A 799 -19.26 9.65 15.80
C GLY A 799 -19.39 11.03 16.46
N GLU A 800 -19.84 11.11 17.71
CA GLU A 800 -19.94 12.39 18.44
C GLU A 800 -18.56 12.94 18.82
N ASN A 801 -17.52 12.10 18.84
CA ASN A 801 -16.14 12.57 19.01
C ASN A 801 -15.68 13.53 17.90
N SER A 802 -16.38 13.59 16.76
CA SER A 802 -16.18 14.63 15.74
C SER A 802 -16.35 16.06 16.28
N ARG A 803 -17.11 16.25 17.38
CA ARG A 803 -17.25 17.54 18.09
C ARG A 803 -15.97 17.94 18.83
N LEU A 804 -15.24 16.96 19.36
CA LEU A 804 -13.93 17.20 19.96
C LEU A 804 -12.91 17.54 18.88
N LEU A 805 -12.93 16.80 17.76
CA LEU A 805 -12.06 17.08 16.60
C LEU A 805 -12.35 18.45 15.98
N LYS A 806 -13.61 18.89 15.95
CA LYS A 806 -13.99 20.24 15.53
C LYS A 806 -13.35 21.31 16.43
N TRP A 807 -13.40 21.15 17.75
CA TRP A 807 -12.75 22.09 18.66
C TRP A 807 -11.23 22.10 18.45
N ILE A 808 -10.60 20.93 18.33
CA ILE A 808 -9.16 20.81 18.02
C ILE A 808 -8.83 21.51 16.70
N TRP A 809 -9.62 21.31 15.65
CA TRP A 809 -9.47 21.98 14.37
C TRP A 809 -9.53 23.51 14.53
N GLN A 810 -10.51 24.02 15.28
CA GLN A 810 -10.65 25.46 15.55
C GLN A 810 -9.45 26.01 16.35
N ARG A 811 -8.86 25.20 17.23
CA ARG A 811 -7.64 25.57 17.96
C ARG A 811 -6.42 25.67 17.05
N ILE A 812 -6.33 24.84 16.01
CA ILE A 812 -5.26 24.89 15.00
C ILE A 812 -5.43 26.11 14.08
N ASP A 813 -6.65 26.34 13.60
CA ASP A 813 -7.00 27.48 12.74
C ASP A 813 -6.96 28.84 13.48
N GLY A 814 -7.01 28.82 14.81
CA GLY A 814 -6.97 30.02 15.65
C GLY A 814 -8.35 30.62 15.97
N SER A 815 -9.43 30.03 15.46
CA SER A 815 -10.82 30.44 15.71
C SER A 815 -11.40 29.92 17.04
N GLY A 816 -10.78 28.91 17.66
CA GLY A 816 -11.31 28.25 18.87
C GLY A 816 -11.10 29.04 20.15
N LYS A 817 -12.11 29.10 21.02
CA LYS A 817 -12.02 29.71 22.36
C LYS A 817 -11.53 28.72 23.42
N VAL A 818 -10.96 29.24 24.50
CA VAL A 818 -10.37 28.47 25.59
C VAL A 818 -10.72 29.02 26.97
N ALA A 819 -10.77 28.12 27.96
CA ALA A 819 -10.69 28.40 29.38
C ALA A 819 -9.39 27.78 29.93
N ARG A 820 -8.71 28.50 30.82
CA ARG A 820 -7.41 28.11 31.36
C ARG A 820 -7.57 27.22 32.61
N THR A 821 -6.83 26.13 32.70
CA THR A 821 -6.80 25.22 33.87
C THR A 821 -5.36 24.92 34.31
N PRO A 822 -5.09 24.35 35.50
CA PRO A 822 -3.73 23.98 35.90
C PRO A 822 -2.98 23.02 34.96
N ILE A 823 -3.69 22.33 34.07
CA ILE A 823 -3.11 21.31 33.20
C ILE A 823 -3.07 21.70 31.72
N GLY A 824 -3.72 22.81 31.34
CA GLY A 824 -3.76 23.27 29.96
C GLY A 824 -4.97 24.16 29.68
N PHE A 825 -5.43 24.12 28.43
CA PHE A 825 -6.63 24.83 27.98
C PHE A 825 -7.76 23.86 27.68
N VAL A 826 -8.95 24.10 28.21
CA VAL A 826 -10.18 23.36 27.90
C VAL A 826 -11.13 24.25 27.09
N PRO A 827 -12.10 23.72 26.33
CA PRO A 827 -13.18 24.54 25.79
C PRO A 827 -13.98 25.19 26.94
N PRO A 828 -14.41 26.46 26.82
CA PRO A 828 -15.49 26.95 27.68
C PRO A 828 -16.72 26.07 27.52
N ALA A 829 -17.42 25.76 28.62
CA ALA A 829 -18.55 24.81 28.59
C ALA A 829 -19.64 25.20 27.58
N GLN A 830 -19.90 26.50 27.37
CA GLN A 830 -20.89 26.98 26.41
C GLN A 830 -20.42 26.92 24.94
N GLU A 831 -19.13 26.74 24.68
CA GLU A 831 -18.53 26.72 23.33
C GLU A 831 -18.34 25.29 22.80
N LEU A 832 -18.46 24.27 23.65
CA LEU A 832 -18.45 22.89 23.21
C LEU A 832 -19.75 22.59 22.44
N ASP A 833 -19.62 22.09 21.20
CA ASP A 833 -20.79 21.80 20.36
C ASP A 833 -21.56 20.59 20.87
N THR A 834 -22.54 20.81 21.74
CA THR A 834 -23.44 19.79 22.29
C THR A 834 -24.80 19.74 21.58
N LYS A 835 -24.95 20.44 20.44
CA LYS A 835 -26.24 20.53 19.74
C LYS A 835 -26.76 19.15 19.35
N GLY A 836 -27.95 18.80 19.86
CA GLY A 836 -28.61 17.52 19.61
C GLY A 836 -28.18 16.40 20.54
N LEU A 837 -27.34 16.66 21.54
CA LEU A 837 -26.99 15.72 22.61
C LEU A 837 -27.87 15.98 23.84
N ASP A 838 -28.25 14.89 24.51
CA ASP A 838 -28.95 14.96 25.81
C ASP A 838 -27.92 15.13 26.94
N LEU A 839 -27.31 16.31 27.02
CA LEU A 839 -26.31 16.67 28.03
C LEU A 839 -26.69 17.98 28.71
N SER A 840 -26.84 17.97 30.03
CA SER A 840 -27.06 19.20 30.80
C SER A 840 -25.78 20.05 30.88
N PRO A 841 -25.88 21.38 31.05
CA PRO A 841 -24.71 22.24 31.25
C PRO A 841 -23.82 21.80 32.43
N GLU A 842 -24.42 21.20 33.47
CA GLU A 842 -23.72 20.65 34.63
C GLU A 842 -22.86 19.44 34.24
N VAL A 843 -23.40 18.54 33.41
CA VAL A 843 -22.65 17.39 32.88
C VAL A 843 -21.48 17.85 32.02
N VAL A 844 -21.68 18.87 31.17
CA VAL A 844 -20.60 19.45 30.35
C VAL A 844 -19.50 20.06 31.24
N THR A 845 -19.88 20.78 32.29
CA THR A 845 -18.94 21.34 33.26
C THR A 845 -18.17 20.23 33.98
N LYS A 846 -18.85 19.16 34.39
CA LYS A 846 -18.22 17.99 35.02
C LYS A 846 -17.27 17.27 34.07
N LEU A 847 -17.62 17.13 32.79
CA LEU A 847 -16.77 16.55 31.75
C LEU A 847 -15.46 17.33 31.58
N LEU A 848 -15.47 18.65 31.80
CA LEU A 848 -14.32 19.54 31.66
C LEU A 848 -13.61 19.87 32.97
N LYS A 849 -14.13 19.38 34.11
CA LYS A 849 -13.58 19.64 35.44
C LYS A 849 -12.15 19.10 35.58
N VAL A 850 -11.29 19.90 36.19
CA VAL A 850 -9.94 19.56 36.64
C VAL A 850 -9.91 19.76 38.16
N ASP A 851 -9.56 18.71 38.91
CA ASP A 851 -9.66 18.68 40.37
C ASP A 851 -8.27 18.51 41.02
N ARG A 852 -7.99 19.24 42.11
CA ARG A 852 -6.67 19.21 42.75
C ARG A 852 -6.38 17.87 43.42
N ASP A 853 -7.33 17.32 44.17
CA ASP A 853 -7.12 16.10 44.94
C ASP A 853 -6.93 14.91 44.00
N GLU A 854 -7.68 14.87 42.89
CA GLU A 854 -7.50 13.88 41.82
C GLU A 854 -6.09 13.96 41.20
N TRP A 855 -5.58 15.18 40.98
CA TRP A 855 -4.26 15.40 40.38
C TRP A 855 -3.08 15.17 41.33
N ASP A 856 -3.21 15.47 42.63
CA ASP A 856 -2.20 15.12 43.63
C ASP A 856 -2.00 13.59 43.64
N ALA A 857 -3.11 12.84 43.69
CA ALA A 857 -3.06 11.38 43.64
C ALA A 857 -2.51 10.86 42.30
N GLU A 858 -2.81 11.53 41.18
CA GLU A 858 -2.28 11.15 39.86
C GLU A 858 -0.77 11.37 39.75
N VAL A 859 -0.25 12.50 40.24
CA VAL A 859 1.20 12.78 40.23
C VAL A 859 1.97 11.73 41.03
N ASP A 860 1.46 11.32 42.19
CA ASP A 860 2.07 10.27 43.00
C ASP A 860 2.04 8.89 42.30
N ARG A 861 0.94 8.57 41.62
CA ARG A 861 0.84 7.35 40.80
C ARG A 861 1.86 7.35 39.66
N ILE A 862 2.00 8.47 38.94
CA ILE A 862 2.96 8.62 37.84
C ILE A 862 4.40 8.45 38.35
N ARG A 863 4.76 9.14 39.44
CA ARG A 863 6.10 9.01 40.06
C ARG A 863 6.37 7.58 40.51
N SER A 864 5.38 6.93 41.13
CA SER A 864 5.49 5.53 41.56
C SER A 864 5.72 4.58 40.38
N PHE A 865 5.00 4.77 39.27
CA PHE A 865 5.19 4.00 38.05
C PHE A 865 6.61 4.12 37.50
N TYR A 866 7.10 5.36 37.33
CA TYR A 866 8.44 5.58 36.77
C TYR A 866 9.58 5.16 37.71
N ARG A 867 9.41 5.31 39.04
CA ARG A 867 10.38 4.76 40.01
C ARG A 867 10.47 3.24 39.92
N LYS A 868 9.36 2.53 39.66
CA LYS A 868 9.37 1.08 39.41
C LYS A 868 10.07 0.71 38.10
N LEU A 869 10.09 1.60 37.11
CA LEU A 869 10.87 1.45 35.88
C LEU A 869 12.34 1.87 36.03
N GLY A 870 12.72 2.50 37.14
CA GLY A 870 14.09 2.92 37.44
C GLY A 870 14.21 4.39 37.84
N LYS A 871 13.67 5.32 37.04
CA LYS A 871 13.72 6.76 37.32
C LYS A 871 12.57 7.53 36.71
N VAL A 872 12.25 8.70 37.27
CA VAL A 872 11.37 9.68 36.62
C VAL A 872 12.22 10.51 35.66
N PRO A 873 11.85 10.65 34.37
CA PRO A 873 12.53 11.56 33.45
C PRO A 873 12.52 13.00 34.00
N ASP A 874 13.64 13.71 33.87
CA ASP A 874 13.78 15.06 34.45
C ASP A 874 12.79 16.07 33.85
N SER A 875 12.56 16.00 32.54
CA SER A 875 11.56 16.81 31.83
C SER A 875 10.15 16.56 32.36
N LEU A 876 9.80 15.29 32.59
CA LEU A 876 8.52 14.91 33.17
C LEU A 876 8.38 15.40 34.62
N GLU A 877 9.39 15.18 35.47
CA GLU A 877 9.34 15.60 36.88
C GLU A 877 9.22 17.13 37.02
N ALA A 878 9.87 17.90 36.13
CA ALA A 878 9.72 19.34 36.07
C ALA A 878 8.27 19.75 35.74
N GLU A 879 7.64 19.11 34.76
CA GLU A 879 6.25 19.41 34.40
C GLU A 879 5.26 18.98 35.49
N LEU A 880 5.46 17.82 36.14
CA LEU A 880 4.62 17.40 37.26
C LEU A 880 4.66 18.40 38.42
N LYS A 881 5.83 18.95 38.74
CA LYS A 881 5.96 20.04 39.73
C LYS A 881 5.24 21.30 39.26
N ALA A 882 5.38 21.66 37.99
CA ALA A 882 4.73 22.84 37.42
C ALA A 882 3.20 22.75 37.48
N ILE A 883 2.61 21.57 37.23
CA ILE A 883 1.17 21.31 37.40
C ILE A 883 0.74 21.64 38.84
N LEU A 884 1.43 21.08 39.84
CA LEU A 884 1.10 21.31 41.26
C LEU A 884 1.24 22.80 41.64
N THR A 885 2.31 23.46 41.20
CA THR A 885 2.48 24.91 41.43
C THR A 885 1.36 25.74 40.78
N ARG A 886 0.84 25.34 39.61
CA ARG A 886 -0.28 26.05 38.96
C ARG A 886 -1.58 25.92 39.73
N PHE A 887 -1.83 24.80 40.39
CA PHE A 887 -2.94 24.68 41.34
C PHE A 887 -2.75 25.59 42.56
N ASP A 888 -1.54 25.64 43.15
CA ASP A 888 -1.25 26.43 44.35
C ASP A 888 -1.38 27.94 44.09
N THR A 889 -0.91 28.40 42.93
CA THR A 889 -0.97 29.82 42.50
C THR A 889 -2.36 30.26 42.06
N GLN A 890 -3.22 29.34 41.61
CA GLN A 890 -4.62 29.65 41.33
C GLN A 890 -5.47 29.73 42.61
N MET A 891 -5.09 29.03 43.67
CA MET A 891 -5.76 29.14 44.98
C MET A 891 -5.47 30.44 45.72
N SER A 892 -4.35 31.12 45.46
CA SER A 892 -3.97 32.36 46.16
C SER A 892 -4.50 33.64 45.51
N ALA A 893 -5.04 33.58 44.28
CA ALA A 893 -5.27 34.79 43.48
C ALA A 893 -6.72 35.30 43.40
N CYS A 894 -7.79 34.53 43.65
CA CYS A 894 -9.16 35.07 43.62
C CYS A 894 -10.19 34.10 44.23
N GLY A 895 -10.94 34.57 45.24
CA GLY A 895 -12.20 33.96 45.68
C GLY A 895 -13.36 34.17 44.68
N ILE A 896 -13.12 33.93 43.39
CA ILE A 896 -14.12 34.04 42.31
C ILE A 896 -14.02 32.80 41.41
N PRO A 897 -15.10 32.04 41.18
CA PRO A 897 -15.11 30.94 40.22
C PRO A 897 -14.91 31.47 38.79
N PHE A 898 -14.00 30.87 38.02
CA PHE A 898 -13.86 31.15 36.59
C PHE A 898 -15.05 30.56 35.81
N SER A 899 -16.15 31.29 35.75
CA SER A 899 -17.25 31.01 34.82
C SER A 899 -17.38 32.04 33.68
N ASP A 900 -16.52 33.07 33.58
CA ASP A 900 -16.84 34.20 32.68
C ASP A 900 -15.66 35.00 32.08
N THR A 901 -14.58 34.35 31.62
CA THR A 901 -13.62 35.04 30.73
C THR A 901 -13.30 34.23 29.48
N SER A 902 -14.12 34.40 28.44
CA SER A 902 -13.79 33.95 27.09
C SER A 902 -12.71 34.86 26.50
N VAL A 903 -11.53 34.34 26.19
CA VAL A 903 -10.45 35.11 25.55
C VAL A 903 -10.12 34.51 24.18
N PRO A 904 -10.02 35.32 23.10
CA PRO A 904 -9.58 34.85 21.79
C PRO A 904 -8.15 34.30 21.83
N ALA A 905 -7.89 33.22 21.10
CA ALA A 905 -6.58 32.53 21.04
C ALA A 905 -5.39 33.47 20.78
N GLY A 906 -5.59 34.48 19.92
CA GLY A 906 -4.55 35.41 19.50
C GLY A 906 -3.98 36.31 20.61
N ALA A 907 -4.66 36.45 21.75
CA ALA A 907 -4.24 37.33 22.84
C ALA A 907 -3.09 36.74 23.70
N TYR A 908 -2.87 35.42 23.67
CA TYR A 908 -1.80 34.76 24.44
C TYR A 908 -0.51 34.54 23.64
N HIS A 909 -0.50 34.88 22.35
CA HIS A 909 0.65 34.71 21.46
C HIS A 909 1.62 35.90 21.42
N THR A 910 1.39 36.95 22.21
CA THR A 910 2.21 38.18 22.20
C THR A 910 3.24 38.29 23.31
N GLN A 911 3.33 37.35 24.26
CA GLN A 911 4.35 37.39 25.33
C GLN A 911 5.52 36.41 25.17
N ALA A 912 5.55 35.66 24.06
CA ALA A 912 6.70 34.85 23.64
C ALA A 912 6.86 34.95 22.11
N ARG A 913 6.82 36.18 21.58
CA ARG A 913 7.12 36.51 20.18
C ARG A 913 8.49 37.16 20.09
#